data_AF-A0A6B0WZY8-F1
#
_entry.id   AF-A0A6B0WZY8-F1
#
_cell.length_a   1.000
_cell.length_b   1.000
_cell.length_c   1.000
_cell.angle_alpha   90.00
_cell.angle_beta   90.00
_cell.angle_gamma   90.00
#
_symmetry.space_group_name_H-M   'P 1'
#
loop_
_entity.id
_entity.type
_entity.pdbx_description
1 polymer ?
#
loop_
_entity_poly.entity_id
_entity_poly.type
_entity_poly.pdbx_seq_one_letter_code
_entity_poly.pdbx_strand_id
1 'polypeptide(L)'
;ARADRALIGFVSDAGTRTLHVRIVDLDTGEPVWMGKARDDVEWQWIYAQRDIGEIALGNLMAQLGFQEANRHGKMMRSDEWPLQVVFAPLHTSQKALVGGYERLIREGMIGDGLFDRLDMSQPIGARLSAAERMLLAHRADAILCGSLMATGKDNAINAVGVALRLIDTSSGRVLWAGSANGRRVWRKDRFDDLSQTIATELVAGLAKVKSGTQTDAWANQPEPQDGPGWVNRGMVALERGLLSDAEEAFLKAESFEGSAVLSYEGLGRVYARRPALRQRAISYFYRAIEADTTRADLYYQMASVYFDIGTSQCVDMASRAIAIDSTYSAPYQLLGDWFARDDFYALSQDNTTAAAYYTHYLSLEPDDVDAVTKLGAVLLRMEDQQAIARQILPFMKRHPEALDLLPVAAQWAYRAGDYERASEYWDRFLERIDAQTLALHVDPTPILSDAQRATYNALSKGEKQNFIDRFWMQKDLDPTTEVNERLQEHYQRVWMARQYFAGSAYPWDRRGEVYLRYGEPDYRSRSGRAPGVMSVAVQRVKDELYAQLYTRSPRGALVGTVFPVRSSRAMFADSFNLMGRNDADSHTMGDGYLPVTSGEDNSLVPWESWVYVTVGGGMEITFTDEMGSGHFNFAPIPLRQPIGMR
;
A
#
# COMPACT_ATOMS: atom_id res chain seq x y z
N ALA A 1 -15.76 42.51 -20.49
CA ALA A 1 -15.42 43.31 -19.29
C ALA A 1 -13.91 43.37 -19.18
N ARG A 2 -13.32 44.57 -19.06
CA ARG A 2 -11.89 44.74 -18.77
C ARG A 2 -11.71 44.50 -17.27
N ALA A 3 -10.75 43.67 -16.86
CA ALA A 3 -10.47 43.49 -15.45
C ALA A 3 -9.82 44.77 -14.91
N ASP A 4 -10.25 45.24 -13.74
CA ASP A 4 -9.69 46.44 -13.09
C ASP A 4 -8.44 46.11 -12.25
N ARG A 5 -8.22 44.83 -11.95
CA ARG A 5 -7.14 44.35 -11.08
C ARG A 5 -6.56 43.03 -11.58
N ALA A 6 -5.27 42.83 -11.34
CA ALA A 6 -4.57 41.57 -11.61
C ALA A 6 -3.96 41.00 -10.33
N LEU A 7 -4.17 39.71 -10.08
CA LEU A 7 -3.41 38.96 -9.09
C LEU A 7 -2.12 38.46 -9.75
N ILE A 8 -0.98 38.96 -9.28
CA ILE A 8 0.35 38.55 -9.75
C ILE A 8 1.14 37.97 -8.59
N GLY A 9 2.01 37.00 -8.87
CA GLY A 9 2.82 36.38 -7.83
C GLY A 9 4.06 35.70 -8.37
N PHE A 10 5.02 35.46 -7.49
CA PHE A 10 6.22 34.70 -7.80
C PHE A 10 6.60 33.82 -6.60
N VAL A 11 7.27 32.72 -6.89
CA VAL A 11 7.81 31.82 -5.88
C VAL A 11 9.30 32.14 -5.73
N SER A 12 9.73 32.53 -4.52
CA SER A 12 11.16 32.68 -4.23
C SER A 12 11.70 31.38 -3.64
N ASP A 13 12.77 30.83 -4.22
CA ASP A 13 13.40 29.59 -3.77
C ASP A 13 14.77 29.90 -3.13
N ALA A 14 14.76 30.12 -1.82
CA ALA A 14 15.95 30.30 -0.99
C ALA A 14 15.85 29.33 0.20
N GLY A 15 15.77 28.03 -0.09
CA GLY A 15 15.67 26.97 0.92
C GLY A 15 14.29 26.80 1.58
N THR A 16 13.34 27.72 1.36
CA THR A 16 11.91 27.59 1.68
C THR A 16 11.09 28.20 0.54
N ARG A 17 10.11 27.47 -0.01
CA ARG A 17 9.24 28.01 -1.07
C ARG A 17 8.32 29.06 -0.47
N THR A 18 8.55 30.31 -0.80
CA THR A 18 7.64 31.38 -0.39
C THR A 18 6.86 31.88 -1.59
N LEU A 19 5.54 31.74 -1.54
CA LEU A 19 4.62 32.37 -2.48
C LEU A 19 4.42 33.82 -2.06
N HIS A 20 4.85 34.74 -2.92
CA HIS A 20 4.54 36.16 -2.80
C HIS A 20 3.43 36.46 -3.79
N VAL A 21 2.31 37.02 -3.32
CA VAL A 21 1.18 37.42 -4.16
C VAL A 21 0.85 38.88 -3.92
N ARG A 22 0.48 39.59 -4.99
CA ARG A 22 0.03 40.98 -4.96
C ARG A 22 -1.17 41.14 -5.86
N ILE A 23 -2.15 41.90 -5.40
CA ILE A 23 -3.22 42.40 -6.27
C ILE A 23 -2.80 43.79 -6.71
N VAL A 24 -2.70 44.00 -8.02
CA VAL A 24 -2.26 45.25 -8.63
C VAL A 24 -3.45 45.88 -9.35
N ASP A 25 -3.65 47.17 -9.13
CA ASP A 25 -4.58 47.98 -9.91
C ASP A 25 -4.03 48.15 -11.33
N LEU A 26 -4.81 47.78 -12.35
CA LEU A 26 -4.33 47.73 -13.73
C LEU A 26 -4.24 49.11 -14.40
N ASP A 27 -4.87 50.14 -13.84
CA ASP A 27 -4.79 51.51 -14.36
C ASP A 27 -3.63 52.29 -13.73
N THR A 28 -3.30 52.05 -12.45
CA THR A 28 -2.22 52.75 -11.75
C THR A 28 -0.92 51.95 -11.65
N GLY A 29 -0.98 50.62 -11.79
CA GLY A 29 0.16 49.73 -11.58
C GLY A 29 0.56 49.57 -10.10
N GLU A 30 -0.21 50.13 -9.16
CA GLU A 30 0.11 50.06 -7.73
C GLU A 30 -0.45 48.80 -7.06
N PRO A 31 0.30 48.18 -6.13
CA PRO A 31 -0.18 47.03 -5.36
C PRO A 31 -1.22 47.49 -4.33
N VAL A 32 -2.47 47.04 -4.49
CA VAL A 32 -3.59 47.32 -3.59
C VAL A 32 -3.61 46.36 -2.40
N TRP A 33 -2.99 45.19 -2.55
CA TRP A 33 -2.85 44.20 -1.49
C TRP A 33 -1.61 43.33 -1.73
N MET A 34 -0.96 42.91 -0.64
CA MET A 34 0.16 41.98 -0.67
C MET A 34 -0.04 40.86 0.33
N GLY A 35 0.25 39.63 -0.08
CA GLY A 35 0.23 38.44 0.75
C GLY A 35 1.52 37.65 0.59
N LYS A 36 1.95 37.00 1.68
CA LYS A 36 3.08 36.10 1.70
C LYS A 36 2.68 34.80 2.38
N ALA A 37 2.87 33.68 1.71
CA ALA A 37 2.71 32.35 2.29
C ALA A 37 4.05 31.60 2.19
N ARG A 38 4.55 31.12 3.33
CA ARG A 38 5.84 30.41 3.42
C ARG A 38 5.57 28.93 3.63
N ASP A 39 6.10 28.09 2.74
CA ASP A 39 6.17 26.65 2.90
C ASP A 39 7.45 26.35 3.71
N ASP A 40 7.31 26.14 5.02
CA ASP A 40 8.43 25.92 5.94
C ASP A 40 8.75 24.42 6.06
N VAL A 41 10.00 24.05 5.75
CA VAL A 41 10.48 22.68 5.63
C VAL A 41 11.26 22.23 6.88
N GLU A 42 11.49 23.10 7.87
CA GLU A 42 12.10 22.71 9.14
C GLU A 42 11.06 22.38 10.21
N TRP A 43 10.48 21.18 10.11
CA TRP A 43 9.62 20.59 11.13
C TRP A 43 10.44 19.87 12.20
N GLN A 44 11.43 20.54 12.78
CA GLN A 44 12.14 20.06 13.97
C GLN A 44 11.63 20.81 15.21
N TRP A 45 10.74 20.19 15.95
CA TRP A 45 10.44 20.64 17.31
C TRP A 45 11.60 20.23 18.21
N ILE A 46 12.48 21.18 18.48
CA ILE A 46 13.52 21.06 19.50
C ILE A 46 12.81 20.87 20.85
N TYR A 47 13.25 19.87 21.60
CA TYR A 47 12.90 19.51 22.98
C TYR A 47 13.08 20.67 23.97
N ALA A 48 12.30 21.75 23.85
CA ALA A 48 12.48 22.96 24.65
C ALA A 48 11.28 23.34 25.51
N GLN A 49 10.21 22.54 25.54
CA GLN A 49 9.17 22.68 26.57
C GLN A 49 8.96 21.36 27.29
N ARG A 50 9.30 21.37 28.59
CA ARG A 50 9.18 20.29 29.57
C ARG A 50 7.72 19.92 29.91
N ASP A 51 6.74 20.46 29.18
CA ASP A 51 5.34 20.33 29.54
C ASP A 51 4.67 19.16 28.83
N ILE A 52 4.27 18.17 29.64
CA ILE A 52 3.60 16.94 29.24
C ILE A 52 2.09 17.23 29.22
N GLY A 53 1.67 18.18 28.39
CA GLY A 53 0.26 18.59 28.22
C GLY A 53 -0.45 17.81 27.10
N GLU A 54 -1.79 17.87 27.08
CA GLU A 54 -2.57 17.43 25.90
C GLU A 54 -2.21 18.26 24.67
N ILE A 55 -2.23 17.63 23.49
CA ILE A 55 -2.00 18.35 22.22
C ILE A 55 -3.24 19.20 21.95
N ALA A 56 -3.15 20.52 22.16
CA ALA A 56 -4.26 21.42 21.87
C ALA A 56 -4.67 21.33 20.39
N LEU A 57 -5.81 20.68 20.09
CA LEU A 57 -6.26 20.38 18.72
C LEU A 57 -6.40 21.65 17.87
N GLY A 58 -6.88 22.75 18.46
CA GLY A 58 -6.97 24.04 17.77
C GLY A 58 -5.61 24.58 17.33
N ASN A 59 -4.58 24.42 18.17
CA ASN A 59 -3.20 24.79 17.86
C ASN A 59 -2.57 23.81 16.88
N LEU A 60 -2.84 22.51 17.02
CA LEU A 60 -2.41 21.48 16.07
C LEU A 60 -2.95 21.83 14.68
N MET A 61 -4.25 22.07 14.54
CA MET A 61 -4.85 22.49 13.28
C MET A 61 -4.26 23.81 12.77
N ALA A 62 -4.15 24.85 13.60
CA ALA A 62 -3.59 26.13 13.16
C ALA A 62 -2.12 26.02 12.71
N GLN A 63 -1.29 25.28 13.45
CA GLN A 63 0.13 25.05 13.16
C GLN A 63 0.35 24.17 11.93
N LEU A 64 -0.56 23.23 11.67
CA LEU A 64 -0.58 22.44 10.44
C LEU A 64 -1.21 23.20 9.25
N GLY A 65 -1.45 24.51 9.35
CA GLY A 65 -1.99 25.34 8.26
C GLY A 65 -3.46 25.09 7.94
N PHE A 66 -4.27 24.64 8.91
CA PHE A 66 -5.73 24.53 8.76
C PHE A 66 -6.35 25.89 9.09
N GLN A 67 -6.73 26.67 8.07
CA GLN A 67 -7.47 27.92 8.26
C GLN A 67 -8.88 27.66 8.79
N GLU A 68 -9.42 28.62 9.53
CA GLU A 68 -10.75 28.54 10.16
C GLU A 68 -11.89 28.33 9.14
N ALA A 69 -11.72 28.87 7.94
CA ALA A 69 -12.63 28.67 6.79
C ALA A 69 -12.72 27.21 6.31
N ASN A 70 -11.74 26.36 6.65
CA ASN A 70 -11.70 24.94 6.28
C ASN A 70 -12.27 24.01 7.36
N ARG A 71 -12.67 24.55 8.54
CA ARG A 71 -13.15 23.74 9.68
C ARG A 71 -14.59 23.25 9.51
N HIS A 72 -15.35 23.89 8.64
CA HIS A 72 -16.73 23.52 8.35
C HIS A 72 -16.84 23.44 6.83
N GLY A 73 -16.80 22.22 6.28
CA GLY A 73 -17.16 22.01 4.88
C GLY A 73 -18.51 22.68 4.62
N LYS A 74 -18.65 23.41 3.52
CA LYS A 74 -19.98 23.83 3.07
C LYS A 74 -20.83 22.57 2.96
N MET A 75 -22.03 22.59 3.56
CA MET A 75 -22.99 21.50 3.47
C MET A 75 -23.20 21.16 2.00
N MET A 76 -22.71 19.99 1.57
CA MET A 76 -22.84 19.50 0.20
C MET A 76 -24.18 18.79 0.04
N ARG A 77 -24.69 18.74 -1.18
CA ARG A 77 -25.83 17.88 -1.49
C ARG A 77 -25.39 16.41 -1.43
N SER A 78 -26.34 15.51 -1.20
CA SER A 78 -26.07 14.08 -1.02
C SER A 78 -25.42 13.42 -2.24
N ASP A 79 -25.70 13.95 -3.44
CA ASP A 79 -25.19 13.55 -4.75
C ASP A 79 -23.83 14.18 -5.11
N GLU A 80 -23.33 15.12 -4.30
CA GLU A 80 -22.03 15.79 -4.50
C GLU A 80 -20.91 15.17 -3.64
N TRP A 81 -21.22 14.14 -2.83
CA TRP A 81 -20.20 13.48 -2.01
C TRP A 81 -19.34 12.52 -2.82
N PRO A 82 -18.01 12.52 -2.62
CA PRO A 82 -17.10 11.61 -3.30
C PRO A 82 -17.36 10.15 -2.88
N LEU A 83 -17.23 9.23 -3.84
CA LEU A 83 -17.41 7.80 -3.62
C LEU A 83 -16.06 7.09 -3.64
N GLN A 84 -15.25 7.37 -4.65
CA GLN A 84 -13.90 6.83 -4.80
C GLN A 84 -12.91 7.75 -4.08
N VAL A 85 -12.51 7.35 -2.87
CA VAL A 85 -11.58 8.14 -2.05
C VAL A 85 -10.26 7.41 -1.89
N VAL A 86 -9.17 8.11 -2.24
CA VAL A 86 -7.82 7.62 -1.97
C VAL A 86 -7.36 8.13 -0.61
N PHE A 87 -6.87 7.23 0.23
CA PHE A 87 -6.21 7.61 1.47
C PHE A 87 -4.71 7.83 1.25
N ALA A 88 -4.27 9.07 1.43
CA ALA A 88 -2.86 9.46 1.35
C ALA A 88 -2.12 9.16 2.67
N PRO A 89 -0.83 8.81 2.61
CA PRO A 89 -0.06 8.57 3.82
C PRO A 89 -0.09 9.76 4.78
N LEU A 90 -0.10 9.49 6.08
CA LEU A 90 -0.06 10.53 7.09
C LEU A 90 1.32 11.18 7.11
N HIS A 91 1.33 12.50 6.96
CA HIS A 91 2.56 13.27 7.09
C HIS A 91 3.02 13.31 8.55
N THR A 92 4.22 12.79 8.84
CA THR A 92 4.79 12.83 10.19
C THR A 92 6.31 12.71 10.21
N SER A 93 6.92 13.15 11.30
CA SER A 93 8.31 12.84 11.67
C SER A 93 8.45 11.52 12.43
N GLN A 94 7.35 10.92 12.91
CA GLN A 94 7.33 9.71 13.73
C GLN A 94 6.80 8.50 12.94
N LYS A 95 7.57 8.07 11.92
CA LYS A 95 7.16 7.04 10.95
C LYS A 95 6.72 5.71 11.58
N ALA A 96 7.30 5.33 12.71
CA ALA A 96 6.99 4.08 13.42
C ALA A 96 5.53 3.98 13.90
N LEU A 97 4.81 5.10 14.00
CA LEU A 97 3.43 5.14 14.50
C LEU A 97 2.40 5.10 13.40
N VAL A 98 2.80 5.39 12.16
CA VAL A 98 1.90 5.71 11.05
C VAL A 98 1.04 4.52 10.64
N GLY A 99 1.67 3.36 10.41
CA GLY A 99 0.98 2.21 9.82
C GLY A 99 -0.25 1.75 10.59
N GLY A 100 -0.23 1.86 11.93
CA GLY A 100 -1.38 1.54 12.77
C GLY A 100 -2.58 2.46 12.53
N TYR A 101 -2.36 3.79 12.50
CA TYR A 101 -3.42 4.76 12.24
C TYR A 101 -3.92 4.68 10.80
N GLU A 102 -3.02 4.56 9.83
CA GLU A 102 -3.39 4.46 8.42
C GLU A 102 -4.27 3.25 8.15
N ARG A 103 -3.90 2.09 8.69
CA ARG A 103 -4.70 0.87 8.59
C ARG A 103 -6.08 1.07 9.20
N LEU A 104 -6.16 1.57 10.44
CA LEU A 104 -7.43 1.75 11.15
C LEU A 104 -8.34 2.78 10.50
N ILE A 105 -7.78 3.89 10.00
CA ILE A 105 -8.55 4.92 9.28
C ILE A 105 -9.01 4.37 7.94
N ARG A 106 -8.16 3.69 7.17
CA ARG A 106 -8.51 3.08 5.88
C ARG A 106 -9.60 2.01 6.06
N GLU A 107 -9.45 1.14 7.05
CA GLU A 107 -10.47 0.14 7.42
C GLU A 107 -11.77 0.83 7.84
N GLY A 108 -11.70 1.90 8.64
CA GLY A 108 -12.88 2.64 9.09
C GLY A 108 -13.57 3.45 7.99
N MET A 109 -12.84 3.97 7.00
CA MET A 109 -13.39 4.61 5.81
C MET A 109 -14.18 3.64 4.93
N ILE A 110 -13.82 2.35 4.96
CA ILE A 110 -14.53 1.29 4.25
C ILE A 110 -15.64 0.73 5.17
N GLY A 111 -15.42 0.77 6.48
CA GLY A 111 -16.39 0.42 7.52
C GLY A 111 -17.70 1.18 7.33
N ASP A 112 -18.81 0.44 7.38
CA ASP A 112 -20.16 0.94 7.10
C ASP A 112 -20.36 1.58 5.70
N GLY A 113 -19.45 1.33 4.73
CA GLY A 113 -19.55 1.78 3.34
C GLY A 113 -19.42 3.28 3.16
N LEU A 114 -18.66 3.91 4.05
CA LEU A 114 -18.37 5.34 4.02
C LEU A 114 -17.75 5.79 2.70
N PHE A 115 -16.83 5.02 2.11
CA PHE A 115 -16.26 5.23 0.78
C PHE A 115 -15.94 3.90 0.12
N ASP A 116 -15.80 3.91 -1.21
CA ASP A 116 -15.36 2.74 -1.96
C ASP A 116 -13.84 2.60 -1.83
N ARG A 117 -13.37 1.34 -1.71
CA ARG A 117 -11.94 1.04 -1.64
C ARG A 117 -11.31 1.30 -3.00
N LEU A 118 -10.49 2.35 -3.08
CA LEU A 118 -9.61 2.57 -4.22
C LEU A 118 -8.15 2.26 -3.82
N ASP A 119 -7.65 1.13 -4.31
CA ASP A 119 -6.25 0.76 -4.17
C ASP A 119 -5.48 1.30 -5.38
N MET A 120 -4.52 2.19 -5.13
CA MET A 120 -3.67 2.74 -6.17
C MET A 120 -2.52 1.76 -6.44
N SER A 121 -2.25 1.47 -7.71
CA SER A 121 -1.10 0.66 -8.13
C SER A 121 0.25 1.31 -7.82
N GLN A 122 0.28 2.62 -7.53
CA GLN A 122 1.44 3.31 -6.99
C GLN A 122 1.10 4.08 -5.71
N PRO A 123 1.99 4.09 -4.70
CA PRO A 123 1.69 4.78 -3.45
C PRO A 123 1.81 6.29 -3.65
N ILE A 124 0.74 7.01 -3.33
CA ILE A 124 0.71 8.47 -3.40
C ILE A 124 1.49 9.11 -2.25
N GLY A 125 2.07 10.28 -2.50
CA GLY A 125 2.80 11.04 -1.48
C GLY A 125 1.87 11.56 -0.37
N ALA A 126 2.43 11.79 0.83
CA ALA A 126 1.70 12.32 1.98
C ALA A 126 1.20 13.77 1.77
N ARG A 127 1.85 14.50 0.86
CA ARG A 127 1.50 15.86 0.47
C ARG A 127 1.48 15.97 -1.04
N LEU A 128 0.28 16.02 -1.60
CA LEU A 128 0.09 16.14 -3.04
C LEU A 128 0.09 17.61 -3.46
N SER A 129 0.82 17.93 -4.51
CA SER A 129 0.75 19.22 -5.21
C SER A 129 -0.61 19.41 -5.89
N ALA A 130 -0.92 20.63 -6.31
CA ALA A 130 -2.16 20.87 -7.08
C ALA A 130 -2.17 20.09 -8.40
N ALA A 131 -1.02 19.98 -9.07
CA ALA A 131 -0.88 19.21 -10.30
C ALA A 131 -1.09 17.70 -10.07
N GLU A 132 -0.48 17.14 -9.01
CA GLU A 132 -0.66 15.73 -8.64
C GLU A 132 -2.12 15.41 -8.30
N ARG A 133 -2.82 16.31 -7.60
CA ARG A 133 -4.26 16.14 -7.34
C ARG A 133 -5.11 16.17 -8.61
N MET A 134 -4.79 17.05 -9.56
CA MET A 134 -5.49 17.11 -10.84
C MET A 134 -5.24 15.86 -11.69
N LEU A 135 -4.03 15.30 -11.67
CA LEU A 135 -3.74 14.03 -12.34
C LEU A 135 -4.53 12.87 -11.71
N LEU A 136 -4.71 12.89 -10.39
CA LEU A 136 -5.54 11.92 -9.66
C LEU A 136 -7.04 12.09 -9.90
N ALA A 137 -7.50 13.24 -10.42
CA ALA A 137 -8.93 13.49 -10.66
C ALA A 137 -9.56 12.54 -11.69
N HIS A 138 -8.75 11.90 -12.54
CA HIS A 138 -9.21 10.86 -13.45
C HIS A 138 -9.40 9.50 -12.80
N ARG A 139 -8.87 9.30 -11.59
CA ARG A 139 -8.85 8.02 -10.88
C ARG A 139 -9.64 8.04 -9.56
N ALA A 140 -9.80 9.20 -8.93
CA ALA A 140 -10.47 9.34 -7.65
C ALA A 140 -11.25 10.66 -7.53
N ASP A 141 -12.39 10.62 -6.86
CA ASP A 141 -13.25 11.79 -6.62
C ASP A 141 -12.65 12.71 -5.54
N ALA A 142 -12.05 12.10 -4.52
CA ALA A 142 -11.40 12.84 -3.43
C ALA A 142 -10.20 12.11 -2.84
N ILE A 143 -9.41 12.85 -2.08
CA ILE A 143 -8.26 12.36 -1.34
C ILE A 143 -8.49 12.66 0.14
N LEU A 144 -8.40 11.63 0.99
CA LEU A 144 -8.29 11.81 2.43
C LEU A 144 -6.80 11.84 2.79
N CYS A 145 -6.31 13.01 3.22
CA CYS A 145 -4.92 13.21 3.62
C CYS A 145 -4.85 13.76 5.04
N GLY A 146 -3.72 13.58 5.71
CA GLY A 146 -3.59 14.06 7.07
C GLY A 146 -2.16 14.13 7.59
N SER A 147 -2.07 14.54 8.85
CA SER A 147 -0.80 14.63 9.58
C SER A 147 -0.94 13.98 10.96
N LEU A 148 0.13 13.34 11.40
CA LEU A 148 0.24 12.76 12.74
C LEU A 148 1.36 13.44 13.52
N MET A 149 1.05 13.83 14.75
CA MET A 149 1.98 14.39 15.72
C MET A 149 2.04 13.51 16.96
N ALA A 150 3.24 13.31 17.51
CA ALA A 150 3.42 12.68 18.80
C ALA A 150 4.37 13.48 19.68
N THR A 151 4.09 13.55 20.97
CA THR A 151 4.92 14.22 21.99
C THR A 151 5.26 13.25 23.11
N GLY A 152 6.41 13.47 23.77
CA GLY A 152 6.82 12.62 24.88
C GLY A 152 8.24 12.89 25.38
N LYS A 153 8.71 12.10 26.33
CA LYS A 153 9.97 12.32 27.06
C LYS A 153 10.85 11.08 27.00
N ASP A 154 12.17 11.25 26.91
CA ASP A 154 13.17 10.18 26.99
C ASP A 154 12.90 9.03 25.99
N ASN A 155 12.66 9.38 24.72
CA ASN A 155 12.24 8.47 23.63
C ASN A 155 10.90 7.73 23.85
N ALA A 156 10.16 8.00 24.92
CA ALA A 156 8.81 7.48 25.11
C ALA A 156 7.77 8.45 24.52
N ILE A 157 6.76 7.90 23.84
CA ILE A 157 5.60 8.65 23.32
C ILE A 157 4.50 8.66 24.39
N ASN A 158 4.07 9.87 24.76
CA ASN A 158 3.10 10.10 25.83
C ASN A 158 1.77 10.65 25.31
N ALA A 159 1.76 11.40 24.22
CA ALA A 159 0.54 11.89 23.58
C ALA A 159 0.66 11.87 22.05
N VAL A 160 -0.47 11.70 21.38
CA VAL A 160 -0.59 11.64 19.92
C VAL A 160 -1.77 12.48 19.47
N GLY A 161 -1.64 13.14 18.33
CA GLY A 161 -2.69 13.92 17.69
C GLY A 161 -2.68 13.65 16.19
N VAL A 162 -3.85 13.43 15.62
CA VAL A 162 -4.03 13.17 14.19
C VAL A 162 -5.03 14.18 13.64
N ALA A 163 -4.71 14.78 12.50
CA ALA A 163 -5.60 15.67 11.77
C ALA A 163 -5.77 15.20 10.33
N LEU A 164 -7.01 15.16 9.85
CA LEU A 164 -7.38 14.68 8.53
C LEU A 164 -8.15 15.75 7.74
N ARG A 165 -8.08 15.68 6.40
CA ARG A 165 -8.89 16.45 5.47
C ARG A 165 -9.32 15.57 4.30
N LEU A 166 -10.58 15.68 3.91
CA LEU A 166 -11.08 15.16 2.65
C LEU A 166 -11.04 16.30 1.63
N ILE A 167 -10.35 16.09 0.51
CA ILE A 167 -10.11 17.10 -0.52
C ILE A 167 -10.62 16.59 -1.85
N ASP A 168 -11.50 17.35 -2.48
CA ASP A 168 -11.96 17.09 -3.85
C ASP A 168 -10.78 17.18 -4.83
N THR A 169 -10.58 16.14 -5.64
CA THR A 169 -9.41 16.06 -6.54
C THR A 169 -9.47 17.09 -7.66
N SER A 170 -10.66 17.33 -8.20
CA SER A 170 -10.89 18.19 -9.36
C SER A 170 -10.74 19.68 -9.02
N SER A 171 -11.26 20.10 -7.87
CA SER A 171 -11.33 21.50 -7.45
C SER A 171 -10.32 21.88 -6.38
N GLY A 172 -9.71 20.88 -5.71
CA GLY A 172 -8.84 21.09 -4.56
C GLY A 172 -9.57 21.61 -3.32
N ARG A 173 -10.91 21.59 -3.31
CA ARG A 173 -11.74 22.08 -2.22
C ARG A 173 -11.69 21.11 -1.03
N VAL A 174 -11.54 21.64 0.18
CA VAL A 174 -11.68 20.85 1.41
C VAL A 174 -13.16 20.57 1.66
N LEU A 175 -13.54 19.31 1.59
CA LEU A 175 -14.89 18.81 1.79
C LEU A 175 -15.19 18.54 3.26
N TRP A 176 -14.18 18.08 3.99
CA TRP A 176 -14.26 17.81 5.43
C TRP A 176 -12.88 17.97 6.07
N ALA A 177 -12.84 18.35 7.34
CA ALA A 177 -11.63 18.32 8.15
C ALA A 177 -11.98 17.88 9.57
N GLY A 178 -11.14 17.02 10.15
CA GLY A 178 -11.31 16.54 11.51
C GLY A 178 -9.97 16.37 12.20
N SER A 179 -9.99 16.39 13.53
CA SER A 179 -8.80 16.13 14.33
C SER A 179 -9.18 15.45 15.63
N ALA A 180 -8.37 14.48 16.06
CA ALA A 180 -8.52 13.81 17.34
C ALA A 180 -7.15 13.65 17.99
N ASN A 181 -7.11 13.57 19.31
CA ASN A 181 -5.89 13.37 20.06
C ASN A 181 -6.12 12.37 21.19
N GLY A 182 -5.03 11.97 21.84
CA GLY A 182 -5.14 11.29 23.11
C GLY A 182 -3.78 11.13 23.76
N ARG A 183 -3.83 10.69 25.01
CA ARG A 183 -2.68 10.65 25.91
C ARG A 183 -2.65 9.33 26.67
N ARG A 184 -1.46 8.76 26.84
CA ARG A 184 -1.23 7.62 27.73
C ARG A 184 -1.22 8.12 29.17
N VAL A 185 -2.08 7.53 30.00
CA VAL A 185 -2.22 7.91 31.42
C VAL A 185 -1.32 7.04 32.28
N TRP A 186 -1.14 5.77 31.92
CA TRP A 186 -0.31 4.79 32.65
C TRP A 186 0.75 4.15 31.76
N ARG A 187 1.88 3.77 32.39
CA ARG A 187 3.04 3.13 31.72
C ARG A 187 2.69 1.79 31.06
N LYS A 188 1.60 1.13 31.49
CA LYS A 188 1.10 -0.17 30.99
C LYS A 188 0.01 -0.05 29.91
N ASP A 189 -0.50 1.14 29.61
CA ASP A 189 -1.52 1.32 28.57
C ASP A 189 -0.93 0.94 27.21
N ARG A 190 -1.64 0.12 26.44
CA ARG A 190 -1.23 -0.26 25.10
C ARG A 190 -1.45 0.92 24.15
N PHE A 191 -0.47 1.14 23.29
CA PHE A 191 -0.54 2.19 22.28
C PHE A 191 -1.63 1.91 21.23
N ASP A 192 -1.99 0.64 21.04
CA ASP A 192 -3.06 0.22 20.14
C ASP A 192 -4.43 0.74 20.58
N ASP A 193 -4.73 0.71 21.88
CA ASP A 193 -6.01 1.19 22.43
C ASP A 193 -6.17 2.71 22.18
N LEU A 194 -5.06 3.45 22.28
CA LEU A 194 -5.01 4.88 21.96
C LEU A 194 -5.22 5.13 20.45
N SER A 195 -4.55 4.34 19.61
CA SER A 195 -4.65 4.47 18.15
C SER A 195 -6.06 4.14 17.65
N GLN A 196 -6.68 3.10 18.22
CA GLN A 196 -8.07 2.72 17.96
C GLN A 196 -9.04 3.83 18.32
N THR A 197 -8.87 4.46 19.49
CA THR A 197 -9.76 5.52 19.97
C THR A 197 -9.73 6.73 19.04
N ILE A 198 -8.53 7.22 18.71
CA ILE A 198 -8.33 8.38 17.82
C ILE A 198 -8.87 8.09 16.42
N ALA A 199 -8.57 6.91 15.86
CA ALA A 199 -9.07 6.53 14.54
C ALA A 199 -10.60 6.41 14.52
N THR A 200 -11.19 5.80 15.55
CA THR A 200 -12.65 5.66 15.67
C THR A 200 -13.35 7.02 15.74
N GLU A 201 -12.80 7.97 16.50
CA GLU A 201 -13.36 9.32 16.59
C GLU A 201 -13.31 10.06 15.25
N LEU A 202 -12.18 10.00 14.55
CA LEU A 202 -12.02 10.63 13.24
C LEU A 202 -12.97 10.05 12.19
N VAL A 203 -13.06 8.72 12.13
CA VAL A 203 -13.97 8.01 11.21
C VAL A 203 -15.42 8.33 11.54
N ALA A 204 -15.81 8.34 12.82
CA ALA A 204 -17.16 8.71 13.24
C ALA A 204 -17.49 10.16 12.89
N GLY A 205 -16.54 11.09 13.04
CA GLY A 205 -16.69 12.49 12.65
C GLY A 205 -16.91 12.66 11.14
N LEU A 206 -16.16 11.90 10.33
CA LEU A 206 -16.34 11.86 8.88
C LEU A 206 -17.70 11.26 8.49
N ALA A 207 -18.08 10.17 9.16
CA ALA A 207 -19.35 9.48 8.94
C ALA A 207 -20.56 10.35 9.25
N LYS A 208 -20.53 11.06 10.36
CA LYS A 208 -21.61 11.94 10.79
C LYS A 208 -21.90 13.06 9.78
N VAL A 209 -20.86 13.62 9.16
CA VAL A 209 -21.02 14.70 8.18
C VAL A 209 -21.54 14.16 6.84
N LYS A 210 -21.06 12.99 6.41
CA LYS A 210 -21.59 12.31 5.23
C LYS A 210 -23.06 11.90 5.44
N SER A 211 -23.37 11.20 6.53
CA SER A 211 -24.73 10.71 6.80
C SER A 211 -25.72 11.85 7.01
N GLY A 212 -25.38 12.88 7.78
CA GLY A 212 -26.28 14.01 8.06
C GLY A 212 -26.71 14.78 6.81
N THR A 213 -25.82 14.96 5.84
CA THR A 213 -26.15 15.61 4.55
C THR A 213 -26.92 14.68 3.60
N GLN A 214 -26.69 13.37 3.68
CA GLN A 214 -27.37 12.39 2.86
C GLN A 214 -28.79 12.09 3.35
N THR A 215 -29.03 12.04 4.67
CA THR A 215 -30.36 11.79 5.26
C THR A 215 -31.38 12.88 4.94
N ASP A 216 -30.98 14.16 4.90
CA ASP A 216 -31.92 15.27 4.65
C ASP A 216 -32.49 15.26 3.22
N ALA A 217 -31.69 14.88 2.22
CA ALA A 217 -32.14 14.77 0.84
C ALA A 217 -32.86 13.44 0.56
N TRP A 218 -32.46 12.36 1.24
CA TRP A 218 -33.03 11.02 1.12
C TRP A 218 -34.40 10.88 1.78
N ALA A 219 -34.58 11.44 2.98
CA ALA A 219 -35.83 11.40 3.73
C ALA A 219 -36.99 12.12 3.02
N ASN A 220 -36.68 13.03 2.09
CA ASN A 220 -37.67 13.79 1.33
C ASN A 220 -38.09 13.12 0.01
N GLN A 221 -37.57 11.93 -0.33
CA GLN A 221 -38.00 11.20 -1.53
C GLN A 221 -39.29 10.42 -1.30
N PRO A 222 -40.25 10.47 -2.25
CA PRO A 222 -41.49 9.69 -2.14
C PRO A 222 -41.17 8.19 -2.03
N GLU A 223 -41.97 7.47 -1.23
CA GLU A 223 -41.81 6.03 -1.07
C GLU A 223 -42.18 5.27 -2.35
N PRO A 224 -41.31 4.37 -2.83
CA PRO A 224 -41.66 3.45 -3.90
C PRO A 224 -42.88 2.60 -3.55
N GLN A 225 -43.70 2.30 -4.55
CA GLN A 225 -44.97 1.57 -4.38
C GLN A 225 -44.88 0.10 -4.84
N ASP A 226 -43.76 -0.28 -5.47
CA ASP A 226 -43.54 -1.59 -6.06
C ASP A 226 -42.11 -2.10 -5.82
N GLY A 227 -41.92 -3.40 -6.05
CA GLY A 227 -40.64 -4.07 -5.88
C GLY A 227 -39.50 -3.44 -6.71
N PRO A 228 -39.67 -3.22 -8.03
CA PRO A 228 -38.65 -2.57 -8.85
C PRO A 228 -38.28 -1.16 -8.38
N GLY A 229 -39.25 -0.37 -7.90
CA GLY A 229 -38.99 0.94 -7.32
C GLY A 229 -38.15 0.85 -6.04
N TRP A 230 -38.42 -0.12 -5.17
CA TRP A 230 -37.60 -0.39 -3.98
C TRP A 230 -36.20 -0.90 -4.33
N VAL A 231 -36.06 -1.76 -5.35
CA VAL A 231 -34.75 -2.18 -5.88
C VAL A 231 -33.96 -0.97 -6.38
N ASN A 232 -34.57 -0.14 -7.23
CA ASN A 232 -33.91 1.06 -7.75
C ASN A 232 -33.51 2.02 -6.63
N ARG A 233 -34.37 2.20 -5.63
CA ARG A 233 -34.06 2.97 -4.43
C ARG A 233 -32.84 2.38 -3.70
N GLY A 234 -32.82 1.07 -3.48
CA GLY A 234 -31.66 0.38 -2.88
C GLY A 234 -30.37 0.53 -3.67
N MET A 235 -30.44 0.45 -5.01
CA MET A 235 -29.29 0.62 -5.89
C MET A 235 -28.72 2.04 -5.82
N VAL A 236 -29.58 3.07 -5.88
CA VAL A 236 -29.17 4.47 -5.73
C VAL A 236 -28.58 4.74 -4.34
N ALA A 237 -29.16 4.17 -3.29
CA ALA A 237 -28.61 4.26 -1.94
C ALA A 237 -27.23 3.60 -1.86
N LEU A 238 -27.08 2.41 -2.44
CA LEU A 238 -25.82 1.66 -2.47
C LEU A 238 -24.73 2.42 -3.23
N GLU A 239 -25.05 2.97 -4.39
CA GLU A 239 -24.15 3.84 -5.17
C GLU A 239 -23.71 5.07 -4.37
N ARG A 240 -24.57 5.62 -3.50
CA ARG A 240 -24.24 6.75 -2.61
C ARG A 240 -23.46 6.35 -1.35
N GLY A 241 -23.24 5.05 -1.13
CA GLY A 241 -22.64 4.50 0.09
C GLY A 241 -23.57 4.53 1.31
N LEU A 242 -24.88 4.73 1.11
CA LEU A 242 -25.89 4.69 2.16
C LEU A 242 -26.28 3.24 2.49
N LEU A 243 -25.37 2.49 3.11
CA LEU A 243 -25.56 1.05 3.26
C LEU A 243 -26.79 0.68 4.09
N SER A 244 -27.12 1.44 5.14
CA SER A 244 -28.29 1.16 5.98
C SER A 244 -29.61 1.41 5.23
N ASP A 245 -29.69 2.50 4.47
CA ASP A 245 -30.86 2.80 3.64
C ASP A 245 -31.00 1.82 2.47
N ALA A 246 -29.87 1.42 1.88
CA ALA A 246 -29.83 0.41 0.84
C ALA A 246 -30.33 -0.93 1.37
N GLU A 247 -29.86 -1.34 2.56
CA GLU A 247 -30.33 -2.55 3.24
C GLU A 247 -31.85 -2.51 3.47
N GLU A 248 -32.38 -1.41 4.02
CA GLU A 248 -33.82 -1.27 4.23
C GLU A 248 -34.61 -1.34 2.92
N ALA A 249 -34.15 -0.64 1.88
CA ALA A 249 -34.82 -0.63 0.59
C ALA A 249 -34.82 -2.01 -0.08
N PHE A 250 -33.73 -2.76 -0.01
CA PHE A 250 -33.68 -4.13 -0.55
C PHE A 250 -34.49 -5.13 0.29
N LEU A 251 -34.54 -4.98 1.62
CA LEU A 251 -35.44 -5.78 2.47
C LEU A 251 -36.91 -5.50 2.16
N LYS A 252 -37.27 -4.24 1.87
CA LYS A 252 -38.62 -3.89 1.39
C LYS A 252 -38.88 -4.50 0.01
N ALA A 253 -37.93 -4.42 -0.92
CA ALA A 253 -38.03 -5.03 -2.24
C ALA A 253 -38.21 -6.56 -2.20
N GLU A 254 -37.57 -7.24 -1.25
CA GLU A 254 -37.69 -8.71 -1.04
C GLU A 254 -39.15 -9.12 -0.77
N SER A 255 -39.96 -8.24 -0.16
CA SER A 255 -41.37 -8.50 0.12
C SER A 255 -42.28 -8.48 -1.11
N PHE A 256 -41.80 -7.99 -2.27
CA PHE A 256 -42.56 -7.92 -3.51
C PHE A 256 -42.23 -9.10 -4.44
N GLU A 257 -43.28 -9.67 -5.03
CA GLU A 257 -43.15 -10.75 -6.00
C GLU A 257 -42.35 -10.29 -7.24
N GLY A 258 -41.46 -11.15 -7.74
CA GLY A 258 -40.62 -10.86 -8.91
C GLY A 258 -39.37 -10.01 -8.64
N SER A 259 -39.18 -9.49 -7.42
CA SER A 259 -38.00 -8.67 -7.06
C SER A 259 -36.95 -9.42 -6.22
N ALA A 260 -37.18 -10.69 -5.90
CA ALA A 260 -36.34 -11.46 -4.98
C ALA A 260 -34.87 -11.56 -5.40
N VAL A 261 -34.58 -11.88 -6.67
CA VAL A 261 -33.19 -12.02 -7.18
C VAL A 261 -32.41 -10.73 -7.03
N LEU A 262 -32.96 -9.61 -7.52
CA LEU A 262 -32.33 -8.29 -7.45
C LEU A 262 -32.20 -7.78 -6.01
N SER A 263 -33.13 -8.14 -5.14
CA SER A 263 -33.07 -7.81 -3.70
C SER A 263 -31.93 -8.57 -3.01
N TYR A 264 -31.80 -9.87 -3.27
CA TYR A 264 -30.69 -10.67 -2.75
C TYR A 264 -29.34 -10.21 -3.29
N GLU A 265 -29.25 -9.89 -4.57
CA GLU A 265 -28.07 -9.28 -5.17
C GLU A 265 -27.69 -7.97 -4.45
N GLY A 266 -28.66 -7.06 -4.29
CA GLY A 266 -28.49 -5.80 -3.59
C GLY A 266 -28.01 -5.97 -2.15
N LEU A 267 -28.64 -6.86 -1.38
CA LEU A 267 -28.23 -7.20 -0.01
C LEU A 267 -26.83 -7.81 0.04
N GLY A 268 -26.51 -8.70 -0.91
CA GLY A 268 -25.18 -9.26 -1.08
C GLY A 268 -24.12 -8.16 -1.22
N ARG A 269 -24.35 -7.19 -2.10
CA ARG A 269 -23.44 -6.05 -2.32
C ARG A 269 -23.33 -5.13 -1.10
N VAL A 270 -24.43 -4.88 -0.39
CA VAL A 270 -24.43 -4.10 0.86
C VAL A 270 -23.54 -4.77 1.91
N TYR A 271 -23.73 -6.08 2.14
CA TYR A 271 -22.93 -6.80 3.13
C TYR A 271 -21.48 -7.03 2.68
N ALA A 272 -21.22 -7.11 1.37
CA ALA A 272 -19.85 -7.22 0.83
C ALA A 272 -19.00 -6.00 1.21
N ARG A 273 -19.62 -4.81 1.23
CA ARG A 273 -18.98 -3.55 1.66
C ARG A 273 -18.75 -3.45 3.18
N ARG A 274 -19.19 -4.43 3.97
CA ARG A 274 -18.98 -4.49 5.42
C ARG A 274 -18.00 -5.63 5.77
N PRO A 275 -16.72 -5.36 6.03
CA PRO A 275 -15.69 -6.40 6.19
C PRO A 275 -16.03 -7.51 7.20
N ALA A 276 -16.67 -7.17 8.31
CA ALA A 276 -17.10 -8.10 9.35
C ALA A 276 -18.31 -8.98 8.95
N LEU A 277 -19.05 -8.60 7.92
CA LEU A 277 -20.28 -9.27 7.47
C LEU A 277 -20.14 -9.93 6.10
N ARG A 278 -18.92 -10.10 5.58
CA ARG A 278 -18.66 -10.74 4.28
C ARG A 278 -19.25 -12.15 4.15
N GLN A 279 -19.39 -12.89 5.25
CA GLN A 279 -20.10 -14.19 5.24
C GLN A 279 -21.61 -14.07 4.97
N ARG A 280 -22.26 -12.99 5.44
CA ARG A 280 -23.65 -12.69 5.08
C ARG A 280 -23.77 -12.34 3.59
N ALA A 281 -22.82 -11.59 3.05
CA ALA A 281 -22.79 -11.28 1.62
C ALA A 281 -22.83 -12.55 0.77
N ILE A 282 -21.98 -13.52 1.09
CA ILE A 282 -21.96 -14.85 0.46
C ILE A 282 -23.34 -15.53 0.54
N SER A 283 -23.99 -15.52 1.71
CA SER A 283 -25.30 -16.17 1.86
C SER A 283 -26.38 -15.54 0.97
N TYR A 284 -26.37 -14.22 0.78
CA TYR A 284 -27.33 -13.53 -0.09
C TYR A 284 -27.02 -13.74 -1.56
N PHE A 285 -25.75 -13.70 -1.97
CA PHE A 285 -25.37 -14.06 -3.34
C PHE A 285 -25.74 -15.50 -3.69
N TYR A 286 -25.57 -16.42 -2.74
CA TYR A 286 -25.99 -17.80 -2.91
C TYR A 286 -27.52 -17.92 -3.14
N ARG A 287 -28.35 -17.22 -2.36
CA ARG A 287 -29.81 -17.15 -2.60
C ARG A 287 -30.18 -16.56 -3.95
N ALA A 288 -29.44 -15.53 -4.41
CA ALA A 288 -29.65 -14.94 -5.73
C ALA A 288 -29.32 -15.94 -6.85
N ILE A 289 -28.20 -16.67 -6.72
CA ILE A 289 -27.76 -17.69 -7.68
C ILE A 289 -28.70 -18.91 -7.70
N GLU A 290 -29.23 -19.34 -6.55
CA GLU A 290 -30.22 -20.44 -6.50
C GLU A 290 -31.50 -20.09 -7.27
N ALA A 291 -31.88 -18.81 -7.27
CA ALA A 291 -33.04 -18.33 -8.00
C ALA A 291 -32.76 -18.10 -9.50
N ASP A 292 -31.53 -17.73 -9.86
CA ASP A 292 -31.08 -17.60 -11.26
C ASP A 292 -29.61 -18.03 -11.43
N THR A 293 -29.41 -19.23 -11.96
CA THR A 293 -28.08 -19.83 -12.16
C THR A 293 -27.39 -19.36 -13.45
N THR A 294 -28.05 -18.52 -14.25
CA THR A 294 -27.55 -18.08 -15.57
C THR A 294 -26.90 -16.70 -15.53
N ARG A 295 -26.83 -16.08 -14.36
CA ARG A 295 -26.27 -14.73 -14.15
C ARG A 295 -24.78 -14.79 -13.82
N ALA A 296 -23.93 -14.58 -14.82
CA ALA A 296 -22.47 -14.56 -14.67
C ALA A 296 -21.98 -13.52 -13.66
N ASP A 297 -22.65 -12.37 -13.59
CA ASP A 297 -22.33 -11.28 -12.69
C ASP A 297 -22.54 -11.64 -11.21
N LEU A 298 -23.51 -12.49 -10.85
CA LEU A 298 -23.71 -12.96 -9.47
C LEU A 298 -22.55 -13.84 -9.01
N TYR A 299 -22.07 -14.74 -9.88
CA TYR A 299 -20.89 -15.55 -9.60
C TYR A 299 -19.63 -14.69 -9.46
N TYR A 300 -19.47 -13.66 -10.29
CA TYR A 300 -18.39 -12.70 -10.16
C TYR A 300 -18.44 -11.91 -8.84
N GLN A 301 -19.61 -11.38 -8.46
CA GLN A 301 -19.76 -10.63 -7.21
C GLN A 301 -19.42 -11.51 -6.00
N MET A 302 -19.84 -12.79 -6.02
CA MET A 302 -19.45 -13.77 -5.00
C MET A 302 -17.94 -14.08 -5.04
N ALA A 303 -17.35 -14.18 -6.23
CA ALA A 303 -15.89 -14.34 -6.40
C ALA A 303 -15.12 -13.16 -5.81
N SER A 304 -15.57 -11.92 -6.04
CA SER A 304 -14.97 -10.72 -5.45
C SER A 304 -14.96 -10.76 -3.93
N VAL A 305 -16.05 -11.20 -3.30
CA VAL A 305 -16.07 -11.36 -1.84
C VAL A 305 -15.07 -12.42 -1.37
N TYR A 306 -14.97 -13.56 -2.07
CA TYR A 306 -13.97 -14.57 -1.74
C TYR A 306 -12.53 -14.10 -1.98
N PHE A 307 -12.30 -13.30 -3.01
CA PHE A 307 -11.02 -12.65 -3.26
C PHE A 307 -10.62 -11.77 -2.08
N ASP A 308 -11.54 -10.92 -1.59
CA ASP A 308 -11.28 -10.04 -0.46
C ASP A 308 -11.05 -10.79 0.85
N ILE A 309 -11.69 -11.95 1.04
CA ILE A 309 -11.44 -12.85 2.19
C ILE A 309 -10.09 -13.57 2.04
N GLY A 310 -9.61 -13.74 0.80
CA GLY A 310 -8.36 -14.41 0.48
C GLY A 310 -8.49 -15.93 0.30
N THR A 311 -9.66 -16.44 -0.10
CA THR A 311 -9.93 -17.90 -0.17
C THR A 311 -9.95 -18.47 -1.59
N SER A 312 -9.43 -19.70 -1.72
CA SER A 312 -9.68 -20.69 -2.79
C SER A 312 -10.78 -20.39 -3.79
N GLN A 313 -11.96 -20.27 -3.17
CA GLN A 313 -13.27 -20.31 -3.77
C GLN A 313 -13.51 -19.15 -4.74
N CYS A 314 -12.71 -18.09 -4.70
CA CYS A 314 -12.78 -17.04 -5.71
C CYS A 314 -12.53 -17.61 -7.12
N VAL A 315 -11.57 -18.54 -7.25
CA VAL A 315 -11.20 -19.12 -8.54
C VAL A 315 -12.36 -19.93 -9.10
N ASP A 316 -13.00 -20.73 -8.26
CA ASP A 316 -14.14 -21.56 -8.65
C ASP A 316 -15.32 -20.69 -9.12
N MET A 317 -15.65 -19.63 -8.37
CA MET A 317 -16.78 -18.75 -8.70
C MET A 317 -16.49 -17.91 -9.94
N ALA A 318 -15.29 -17.34 -10.07
CA ALA A 318 -14.91 -16.58 -11.27
C ALA A 318 -14.88 -17.47 -12.53
N SER A 319 -14.40 -18.73 -12.40
CA SER A 319 -14.42 -19.70 -13.50
C SER A 319 -15.86 -20.05 -13.93
N ARG A 320 -16.80 -20.11 -12.99
CA ARG A 320 -18.24 -20.29 -13.31
C ARG A 320 -18.81 -19.09 -14.04
N ALA A 321 -18.47 -17.86 -13.63
CA ALA A 321 -18.88 -16.65 -14.33
C ALA A 321 -18.42 -16.68 -15.80
N ILE A 322 -17.16 -17.05 -16.04
CA ILE A 322 -16.59 -17.21 -17.39
C ILE A 322 -17.29 -18.32 -18.19
N ALA A 323 -17.62 -19.44 -17.55
CA ALA A 323 -18.31 -20.54 -18.21
C ALA A 323 -19.74 -20.17 -18.66
N ILE A 324 -20.38 -19.23 -17.96
CA ILE A 324 -21.71 -18.70 -18.31
C ILE A 324 -21.60 -17.64 -19.39
N ASP A 325 -20.70 -16.67 -19.21
CA ASP A 325 -20.42 -15.61 -20.18
C ASP A 325 -18.92 -15.44 -20.38
N SER A 326 -18.42 -16.01 -21.48
CA SER A 326 -17.00 -15.92 -21.84
C SER A 326 -16.55 -14.52 -22.25
N THR A 327 -17.48 -13.61 -22.55
CA THR A 327 -17.20 -12.21 -22.94
C THR A 327 -17.21 -11.26 -21.75
N TYR A 328 -17.60 -11.73 -20.57
CA TYR A 328 -17.58 -10.91 -19.36
C TYR A 328 -16.15 -10.71 -18.88
N SER A 329 -15.64 -9.48 -18.97
CA SER A 329 -14.22 -9.16 -18.75
C SER A 329 -13.80 -9.23 -17.27
N ALA A 330 -14.63 -8.74 -16.35
CA ALA A 330 -14.26 -8.58 -14.93
C ALA A 330 -13.75 -9.86 -14.22
N PRO A 331 -14.33 -11.07 -14.43
CA PRO A 331 -13.77 -12.32 -13.89
C PRO A 331 -12.32 -12.61 -14.33
N TYR A 332 -11.94 -12.28 -15.57
CA TYR A 332 -10.58 -12.49 -16.06
C TYR A 332 -9.60 -11.58 -15.34
N GLN A 333 -9.96 -10.31 -15.11
CA GLN A 333 -9.13 -9.38 -14.33
C GLN A 333 -8.96 -9.88 -12.88
N LEU A 334 -10.05 -10.31 -12.25
CA LEU A 334 -10.02 -10.84 -10.87
C LEU A 334 -9.15 -12.09 -10.75
N LEU A 335 -9.20 -13.00 -11.73
CA LEU A 335 -8.31 -14.15 -11.79
C LEU A 335 -6.86 -13.73 -12.05
N GLY A 336 -6.62 -12.77 -12.94
CA GLY A 336 -5.32 -12.14 -13.16
C GLY A 336 -4.74 -11.60 -11.85
N ASP A 337 -5.52 -10.78 -11.13
CA ASP A 337 -5.17 -10.24 -9.82
C ASP A 337 -4.98 -11.37 -8.79
N TRP A 338 -5.79 -12.44 -8.83
CA TRP A 338 -5.69 -13.56 -7.90
C TRP A 338 -4.37 -14.32 -8.07
N PHE A 339 -3.98 -14.61 -9.31
CA PHE A 339 -2.73 -15.31 -9.58
C PHE A 339 -1.50 -14.38 -9.54
N ALA A 340 -1.71 -13.07 -9.73
CA ALA A 340 -0.65 -12.07 -9.64
C ALA A 340 -0.45 -11.51 -8.22
N ARG A 341 -1.42 -11.71 -7.32
CA ARG A 341 -1.50 -11.10 -5.98
C ARG A 341 -0.17 -11.11 -5.28
N ASP A 342 0.05 -10.06 -4.47
CA ASP A 342 1.18 -9.69 -3.61
C ASP A 342 2.12 -10.80 -3.11
N ASP A 343 2.67 -11.51 -4.08
CA ASP A 343 3.72 -12.47 -3.94
C ASP A 343 4.56 -12.18 -5.17
N PHE A 344 5.65 -11.45 -4.95
CA PHE A 344 6.82 -11.48 -5.83
C PHE A 344 7.11 -12.94 -6.31
N TYR A 345 6.67 -13.94 -5.53
CA TYR A 345 6.84 -15.39 -5.66
C TYR A 345 5.59 -16.17 -6.09
N ALA A 346 4.68 -15.61 -6.90
CA ALA A 346 3.80 -16.46 -7.70
C ALA A 346 4.64 -17.57 -8.34
N LEU A 347 4.27 -18.86 -8.16
CA LEU A 347 4.96 -19.97 -8.82
C LEU A 347 5.09 -19.63 -10.31
N SER A 348 6.13 -20.11 -11.00
CA SER A 348 6.25 -19.88 -12.45
C SER A 348 4.93 -20.19 -13.20
N GLN A 349 4.20 -21.21 -12.71
CA GLN A 349 2.86 -21.56 -13.16
C GLN A 349 1.79 -20.50 -12.85
N ASP A 350 1.79 -19.90 -11.66
CA ASP A 350 0.84 -18.83 -11.29
C ASP A 350 1.09 -17.57 -12.11
N ASN A 351 2.36 -17.17 -12.30
CA ASN A 351 2.70 -16.03 -13.17
C ASN A 351 2.25 -16.26 -14.61
N THR A 352 2.47 -17.46 -15.14
CA THR A 352 1.99 -17.83 -16.49
C THR A 352 0.47 -17.76 -16.57
N THR A 353 -0.22 -18.23 -15.52
CA THR A 353 -1.68 -18.20 -15.42
C THR A 353 -2.21 -16.76 -15.34
N ALA A 354 -1.58 -15.92 -14.52
CA ALA A 354 -1.91 -14.50 -14.39
C ALA A 354 -1.71 -13.76 -15.71
N ALA A 355 -0.58 -13.97 -16.38
CA ALA A 355 -0.31 -13.35 -17.69
C ALA A 355 -1.36 -13.75 -18.73
N ALA A 356 -1.78 -15.02 -18.76
CA ALA A 356 -2.83 -15.50 -19.65
C ALA A 356 -4.18 -14.80 -19.36
N TYR A 357 -4.58 -14.70 -18.09
CA TYR A 357 -5.82 -14.04 -17.70
C TYR A 357 -5.82 -12.54 -18.01
N TYR A 358 -4.72 -11.83 -17.71
CA TYR A 358 -4.61 -10.41 -18.09
C TYR A 358 -4.59 -10.22 -19.61
N THR A 359 -3.91 -11.09 -20.35
CA THR A 359 -3.90 -11.04 -21.83
C THR A 359 -5.33 -11.19 -22.37
N HIS A 360 -6.10 -12.13 -21.82
CA HIS A 360 -7.49 -12.32 -22.23
C HIS A 360 -8.36 -11.12 -21.82
N TYR A 361 -8.19 -10.59 -20.61
CA TYR A 361 -8.87 -9.38 -20.16
C TYR A 361 -8.61 -8.20 -21.11
N LEU A 362 -7.35 -7.94 -21.46
CA LEU A 362 -6.94 -6.88 -22.38
C LEU A 362 -7.39 -7.13 -23.82
N SER A 363 -7.76 -8.36 -24.19
CA SER A 363 -8.41 -8.61 -25.48
C SER A 363 -9.86 -8.10 -25.52
N LEU A 364 -10.51 -7.98 -24.36
CA LEU A 364 -11.86 -7.46 -24.18
C LEU A 364 -11.84 -5.95 -23.86
N GLU A 365 -10.86 -5.50 -23.07
CA GLU A 365 -10.67 -4.12 -22.62
C GLU A 365 -9.28 -3.58 -23.07
N PRO A 366 -9.08 -3.26 -24.37
CA PRO A 366 -7.75 -3.07 -24.97
C PRO A 366 -7.00 -1.79 -24.59
N ASP A 367 -7.66 -0.87 -23.88
CA ASP A 367 -7.12 0.44 -23.51
C ASP A 367 -7.01 0.62 -21.97
N ASP A 368 -7.20 -0.45 -21.18
CA ASP A 368 -7.00 -0.40 -19.72
C ASP A 368 -5.50 -0.35 -19.36
N VAL A 369 -5.05 0.86 -18.98
CA VAL A 369 -3.68 1.15 -18.58
C VAL A 369 -3.27 0.41 -17.29
N ASP A 370 -4.19 0.20 -16.33
CA ASP A 370 -3.85 -0.46 -15.06
C ASP A 370 -3.62 -1.96 -15.29
N ALA A 371 -4.52 -2.62 -16.05
CA ALA A 371 -4.38 -4.03 -16.36
C ALA A 371 -3.12 -4.35 -17.19
N VAL A 372 -2.76 -3.52 -18.17
CA VAL A 372 -1.50 -3.72 -18.93
C VAL A 372 -0.26 -3.45 -18.07
N THR A 373 -0.36 -2.56 -17.08
CA THR A 373 0.72 -2.32 -16.11
C THR A 373 0.92 -3.54 -15.22
N LYS A 374 -0.17 -4.12 -14.71
CA LYS A 374 -0.15 -5.40 -13.96
C LYS A 374 0.42 -6.54 -14.80
N LEU A 375 0.01 -6.66 -16.07
CA LEU A 375 0.59 -7.62 -17.02
C LEU A 375 2.10 -7.37 -17.20
N GLY A 376 2.52 -6.12 -17.42
CA GLY A 376 3.93 -5.76 -17.57
C GLY A 376 4.78 -6.19 -16.38
N ALA A 377 4.29 -5.98 -15.15
CA ALA A 377 4.94 -6.44 -13.94
C ALA A 377 5.03 -7.98 -13.86
N VAL A 378 3.97 -8.69 -14.25
CA VAL A 378 3.98 -10.17 -14.32
C VAL A 378 5.00 -10.67 -15.35
N LEU A 379 5.04 -10.06 -16.54
CA LEU A 379 5.98 -10.44 -17.60
C LEU A 379 7.44 -10.17 -17.22
N LEU A 380 7.72 -9.10 -16.46
CA LEU A 380 9.04 -8.86 -15.90
C LEU A 380 9.46 -9.96 -14.92
N ARG A 381 8.57 -10.40 -14.03
CA ARG A 381 8.84 -11.52 -13.11
C ARG A 381 9.11 -12.83 -13.85
N MET A 382 8.41 -13.04 -14.96
CA MET A 382 8.61 -14.19 -15.84
C MET A 382 9.87 -14.06 -16.71
N GLU A 383 10.49 -12.88 -16.74
CA GLU A 383 11.59 -12.53 -17.62
C GLU A 383 11.26 -12.68 -19.12
N ASP A 384 9.96 -12.66 -19.48
CA ASP A 384 9.50 -12.90 -20.85
C ASP A 384 9.66 -11.65 -21.72
N GLN A 385 10.89 -11.45 -22.21
CA GLN A 385 11.25 -10.32 -23.08
C GLN A 385 10.43 -10.28 -24.37
N GLN A 386 10.00 -11.44 -24.87
CA GLN A 386 9.22 -11.52 -26.12
C GLN A 386 7.78 -11.07 -25.91
N ALA A 387 7.16 -11.45 -24.80
CA ALA A 387 5.82 -10.98 -24.45
C ALA A 387 5.82 -9.47 -24.18
N ILE A 388 6.84 -8.92 -23.48
CA ILE A 388 6.95 -7.47 -23.27
C ILE A 388 7.03 -6.73 -24.61
N ALA A 389 7.90 -7.19 -25.51
CA ALA A 389 8.06 -6.57 -26.82
C ALA A 389 6.80 -6.62 -27.68
N ARG A 390 6.00 -7.69 -27.57
CA ARG A 390 4.78 -7.89 -28.37
C ARG A 390 3.55 -7.21 -27.78
N GLN A 391 3.43 -7.13 -26.46
CA GLN A 391 2.21 -6.69 -25.79
C GLN A 391 2.34 -5.29 -25.17
N ILE A 392 3.47 -5.01 -24.50
CA ILE A 392 3.65 -3.78 -23.72
C ILE A 392 4.13 -2.62 -24.60
N LEU A 393 5.20 -2.82 -25.38
CA LEU A 393 5.78 -1.73 -26.17
C LEU A 393 4.81 -1.14 -27.22
N PRO A 394 4.00 -1.94 -27.95
CA PRO A 394 3.01 -1.39 -28.87
C PRO A 394 1.89 -0.64 -28.14
N PHE A 395 1.49 -1.09 -26.95
CA PHE A 395 0.53 -0.38 -26.12
C PHE A 395 1.06 1.00 -25.73
N MET A 396 2.30 1.08 -25.21
CA MET A 396 2.93 2.35 -24.85
C MET A 396 3.04 3.35 -26.00
N LYS A 397 3.21 2.86 -27.24
CA LYS A 397 3.23 3.73 -28.43
C LYS A 397 1.86 4.35 -28.72
N ARG A 398 0.77 3.63 -28.44
CA ARG A 398 -0.60 4.13 -28.59
C ARG A 398 -1.04 5.00 -27.40
N HIS A 399 -0.48 4.71 -26.22
CA HIS A 399 -0.79 5.36 -24.94
C HIS A 399 0.46 6.03 -24.35
N PRO A 400 0.94 7.15 -24.94
CA PRO A 400 2.11 7.86 -24.42
C PRO A 400 1.93 8.40 -22.99
N GLU A 401 0.68 8.50 -22.51
CA GLU A 401 0.28 8.84 -21.15
C GLU A 401 0.46 7.70 -20.14
N ALA A 402 0.70 6.46 -20.58
CA ALA A 402 0.90 5.30 -19.71
C ALA A 402 2.31 5.29 -19.10
N LEU A 403 2.61 6.31 -18.30
CA LEU A 403 3.92 6.53 -17.67
C LEU A 403 4.35 5.38 -16.76
N ASP A 404 3.37 4.69 -16.17
CA ASP A 404 3.58 3.54 -15.27
C ASP A 404 4.25 2.34 -15.98
N LEU A 405 4.24 2.32 -17.33
CA LEU A 405 4.92 1.31 -18.14
C LEU A 405 6.37 1.68 -18.49
N LEU A 406 6.82 2.92 -18.25
CA LEU A 406 8.21 3.32 -18.54
C LEU A 406 9.24 2.48 -17.77
N PRO A 407 9.06 2.19 -16.45
CA PRO A 407 9.94 1.28 -15.72
C PRO A 407 9.96 -0.14 -16.30
N VAL A 408 8.85 -0.59 -16.90
CA VAL A 408 8.77 -1.91 -17.56
C VAL A 408 9.60 -1.92 -18.84
N ALA A 409 9.45 -0.90 -19.68
CA ALA A 409 10.24 -0.75 -20.90
C ALA A 409 11.73 -0.52 -20.62
N ALA A 410 12.06 0.23 -19.58
CA ALA A 410 13.44 0.46 -19.15
C ALA A 410 14.13 -0.85 -18.76
N GLN A 411 13.48 -1.69 -17.96
CA GLN A 411 14.01 -2.99 -17.56
C GLN A 411 14.12 -3.98 -18.74
N TRP A 412 13.18 -3.92 -19.69
CA TRP A 412 13.27 -4.69 -20.93
C TRP A 412 14.48 -4.28 -21.77
N ALA A 413 14.68 -2.97 -21.98
CA ALA A 413 15.83 -2.45 -22.74
C ALA A 413 17.16 -2.76 -22.04
N TYR A 414 17.22 -2.62 -20.72
CA TYR A 414 18.39 -2.94 -19.90
C TYR A 414 18.79 -4.42 -20.05
N ARG A 415 17.82 -5.34 -19.99
CA ARG A 415 18.07 -6.78 -20.20
C ARG A 415 18.48 -7.13 -21.62
N ALA A 416 18.05 -6.33 -22.61
CA ALA A 416 18.51 -6.46 -23.98
C ALA A 416 19.94 -5.91 -24.21
N GLY A 417 20.53 -5.25 -23.21
CA GLY A 417 21.82 -4.57 -23.32
C GLY A 417 21.75 -3.22 -24.05
N ASP A 418 20.55 -2.69 -24.28
CA ASP A 418 20.30 -1.38 -24.91
C ASP A 418 20.19 -0.32 -23.80
N TYR A 419 21.33 -0.01 -23.18
CA TYR A 419 21.40 0.83 -21.98
C TYR A 419 21.06 2.29 -22.28
N GLU A 420 21.31 2.78 -23.49
CA GLU A 420 20.93 4.12 -23.92
C GLU A 420 19.40 4.26 -23.93
N ARG A 421 18.70 3.28 -24.53
CA ARG A 421 17.22 3.28 -24.54
C ARG A 421 16.65 3.07 -23.14
N ALA A 422 17.28 2.24 -22.32
CA ALA A 422 16.87 2.05 -20.93
C ALA A 422 17.00 3.37 -20.14
N SER A 423 18.08 4.13 -20.33
CA SER A 423 18.26 5.46 -19.75
C SER A 423 17.15 6.42 -20.18
N GLU A 424 16.83 6.47 -21.47
CA GLU A 424 15.76 7.35 -22.00
C GLU A 424 14.41 7.07 -21.30
N TYR A 425 14.06 5.80 -21.10
CA TYR A 425 12.84 5.43 -20.39
C TYR A 425 12.88 5.81 -18.91
N TRP A 426 14.02 5.63 -18.23
CA TRP A 426 14.18 6.05 -16.85
C TRP A 426 14.11 7.56 -16.69
N ASP A 427 14.78 8.33 -17.54
CA ASP A 427 14.76 9.79 -17.49
C ASP A 427 13.34 10.32 -17.66
N ARG A 428 12.61 9.81 -18.66
CA ARG A 428 11.21 10.19 -18.88
C ARG A 428 10.30 9.86 -17.70
N PHE A 429 10.56 8.75 -17.01
CA PHE A 429 9.84 8.36 -15.81
C PHE A 429 10.16 9.30 -14.65
N LEU A 430 11.46 9.50 -14.36
CA LEU A 430 11.94 10.32 -13.25
C LEU A 430 11.55 11.80 -13.38
N GLU A 431 11.45 12.33 -14.60
CA GLU A 431 10.98 13.69 -14.89
C GLU A 431 9.51 13.95 -14.51
N ARG A 432 8.69 12.90 -14.42
CA ARG A 432 7.23 13.01 -14.34
C ARG A 432 6.63 12.50 -13.03
N ILE A 433 7.41 11.80 -12.22
CA ILE A 433 7.01 11.36 -10.89
C ILE A 433 7.10 12.51 -9.86
N ASP A 434 6.39 12.35 -8.75
CA ASP A 434 6.39 13.32 -7.66
C ASP A 434 7.77 13.42 -6.98
N ALA A 435 8.01 14.54 -6.29
CA ALA A 435 9.30 14.81 -5.64
C ALA A 435 9.66 13.80 -4.53
N GLN A 436 8.67 13.20 -3.87
CA GLN A 436 8.90 12.21 -2.83
C GLN A 436 9.35 10.88 -3.44
N THR A 437 8.70 10.43 -4.53
CA THR A 437 9.10 9.24 -5.28
C THR A 437 10.44 9.44 -5.98
N LEU A 438 10.70 10.62 -6.56
CA LEU A 438 11.99 10.96 -7.15
C LEU A 438 13.12 10.88 -6.12
N ALA A 439 12.90 11.46 -4.93
CA ALA A 439 13.89 11.43 -3.86
C ALA A 439 14.30 10.02 -3.45
N LEU A 440 13.40 9.02 -3.56
CA LEU A 440 13.72 7.63 -3.29
C LEU A 440 14.60 6.99 -4.38
N HIS A 441 14.41 7.37 -5.65
CA HIS A 441 15.17 6.83 -6.78
C HIS A 441 16.58 7.40 -6.89
N VAL A 442 16.78 8.64 -6.46
CA VAL A 442 18.09 9.31 -6.53
C VAL A 442 18.90 9.19 -5.23
N ASP A 443 18.34 8.60 -4.17
CA ASP A 443 19.02 8.45 -2.88
C ASP A 443 19.99 7.26 -2.89
N PRO A 444 21.32 7.49 -2.86
CA PRO A 444 22.29 6.40 -2.84
C PRO A 444 22.40 5.75 -1.46
N THR A 445 21.81 6.34 -0.41
CA THR A 445 22.00 5.94 0.99
C THR A 445 21.84 4.43 1.23
N PRO A 446 20.86 3.72 0.64
CA PRO A 446 20.70 2.27 0.86
C PRO A 446 21.94 1.44 0.48
N ILE A 447 22.74 1.90 -0.48
CA ILE A 447 23.90 1.14 -1.02
C ILE A 447 25.26 1.70 -0.56
N LEU A 448 25.28 2.80 0.20
CA LEU A 448 26.51 3.33 0.78
C LEU A 448 27.08 2.41 1.86
N SER A 449 28.41 2.28 1.89
CA SER A 449 29.11 1.72 3.06
C SER A 449 28.89 2.58 4.30
N ASP A 450 29.15 2.03 5.50
CA ASP A 450 28.94 2.77 6.74
C ASP A 450 29.80 4.05 6.82
N ALA A 451 31.04 3.98 6.32
CA ALA A 451 31.93 5.14 6.22
C ALA A 451 31.38 6.18 5.23
N GLN A 452 30.98 5.76 4.03
CA GLN A 452 30.39 6.64 3.01
C GLN A 452 29.10 7.29 3.51
N ARG A 453 28.25 6.53 4.21
CA ARG A 453 26.99 7.00 4.80
C ARG A 453 27.24 8.04 5.89
N ALA A 454 28.21 7.81 6.77
CA ALA A 454 28.60 8.78 7.79
C ALA A 454 29.08 10.08 7.16
N THR A 455 29.94 10.00 6.13
CA THR A 455 30.37 11.18 5.36
C THR A 455 29.19 11.88 4.70
N TYR A 456 28.37 11.15 3.94
CA TYR A 456 27.22 11.69 3.21
C TYR A 456 26.23 12.40 4.15
N ASN A 457 25.96 11.85 5.32
CA ASN A 457 25.06 12.44 6.31
C ASN A 457 25.58 13.77 6.89
N ALA A 458 26.90 13.98 6.91
CA ALA A 458 27.52 15.20 7.40
C ALA A 458 27.57 16.34 6.35
N LEU A 459 27.30 16.04 5.07
CA LEU A 459 27.36 17.02 3.98
C LEU A 459 26.13 17.95 3.95
N SER A 460 26.34 19.20 3.51
CA SER A 460 25.26 20.12 3.16
C SER A 460 24.51 19.67 1.90
N LYS A 461 23.34 20.26 1.64
CA LYS A 461 22.49 19.89 0.48
C LYS A 461 23.24 19.98 -0.86
N GLY A 462 24.02 21.04 -1.09
CA GLY A 462 24.80 21.20 -2.33
C GLY A 462 25.96 20.21 -2.44
N GLU A 463 26.62 19.92 -1.33
CA GLU A 463 27.71 18.94 -1.29
C GLU A 463 27.22 17.50 -1.48
N LYS A 464 26.00 17.18 -1.02
CA LYS A 464 25.37 15.88 -1.25
C LYS A 464 25.19 15.58 -2.74
N GLN A 465 24.80 16.57 -3.56
CA GLN A 465 24.68 16.36 -5.01
C GLN A 465 26.05 16.02 -5.63
N ASN A 466 27.09 16.79 -5.30
CA ASN A 466 28.46 16.51 -5.77
C ASN A 466 29.00 15.16 -5.27
N PHE A 467 28.53 14.68 -4.11
CA PHE A 467 28.84 13.34 -3.64
C PHE A 467 28.13 12.28 -4.48
N ILE A 468 26.83 12.44 -4.74
CA ILE A 468 26.02 11.52 -5.55
C ILE A 468 26.63 11.38 -6.95
N ASP A 469 26.93 12.48 -7.62
CA ASP A 469 27.46 12.48 -8.99
C ASP A 469 28.80 11.73 -9.06
N ARG A 470 29.71 12.01 -8.11
CA ARG A 470 30.99 11.30 -8.01
C ARG A 470 30.83 9.83 -7.64
N PHE A 471 29.87 9.52 -6.76
CA PHE A 471 29.61 8.16 -6.35
C PHE A 471 29.17 7.31 -7.54
N TRP A 472 28.23 7.79 -8.35
CA TRP A 472 27.76 7.06 -9.53
C TRP A 472 28.83 6.97 -10.61
N MET A 473 29.59 8.05 -10.87
CA MET A 473 30.73 8.01 -11.80
C MET A 473 31.78 6.96 -11.40
N GLN A 474 32.03 6.74 -10.11
CA GLN A 474 32.94 5.67 -9.64
C GLN A 474 32.34 4.26 -9.71
N LYS A 475 31.01 4.17 -9.80
CA LYS A 475 30.25 2.92 -9.85
C LYS A 475 29.88 2.50 -11.27
N ASP A 476 30.20 3.34 -12.24
CA ASP A 476 30.03 3.05 -13.64
C ASP A 476 30.76 1.75 -14.02
N LEU A 477 30.02 0.83 -14.65
CA LEU A 477 30.55 -0.49 -15.01
C LEU A 477 31.28 -0.45 -16.33
N ASP A 478 30.82 0.41 -17.25
CA ASP A 478 31.44 0.63 -18.54
C ASP A 478 31.51 2.13 -18.85
N PRO A 479 32.61 2.81 -18.44
CA PRO A 479 32.81 4.23 -18.74
C PRO A 479 32.92 4.57 -20.25
N THR A 480 32.82 3.58 -21.14
CA THR A 480 32.81 3.80 -22.60
C THR A 480 31.40 4.06 -23.15
N THR A 481 30.35 3.76 -22.39
CA THR A 481 28.98 4.15 -22.71
C THR A 481 28.72 5.57 -22.18
N GLU A 482 27.73 6.27 -22.75
CA GLU A 482 27.34 7.61 -22.27
C GLU A 482 26.47 7.55 -21.01
N VAL A 483 26.05 6.34 -20.60
CA VAL A 483 25.06 6.10 -19.56
C VAL A 483 25.66 5.24 -18.46
N ASN A 484 25.12 5.34 -17.25
CA ASN A 484 25.63 4.57 -16.12
C ASN A 484 24.74 3.35 -15.86
N GLU A 485 25.18 2.15 -16.24
CA GLU A 485 24.35 0.94 -16.13
C GLU A 485 24.05 0.61 -14.66
N ARG A 486 25.02 0.86 -13.77
CA ARG A 486 24.86 0.61 -12.34
C ARG A 486 23.82 1.53 -11.70
N LEU A 487 23.67 2.75 -12.19
CA LEU A 487 22.63 3.69 -11.78
C LEU A 487 21.26 3.27 -12.31
N GLN A 488 21.16 2.81 -13.56
CA GLN A 488 19.91 2.28 -14.09
C GLN A 488 19.44 1.04 -13.33
N GLU A 489 20.37 0.16 -12.96
CA GLU A 489 20.12 -1.00 -12.10
C GLU A 489 19.62 -0.58 -10.72
N HIS A 490 20.12 0.54 -10.18
CA HIS A 490 19.61 1.10 -8.93
C HIS A 490 18.17 1.60 -9.08
N TYR A 491 17.84 2.30 -10.17
CA TYR A 491 16.44 2.72 -10.44
C TYR A 491 15.51 1.52 -10.51
N GLN A 492 15.93 0.45 -11.19
CA GLN A 492 15.20 -0.81 -11.21
C GLN A 492 14.97 -1.35 -9.80
N ARG A 493 16.00 -1.41 -8.95
CA ARG A 493 15.86 -1.90 -7.58
C ARG A 493 14.89 -1.07 -6.74
N VAL A 494 14.95 0.25 -6.86
CA VAL A 494 14.04 1.15 -6.15
C VAL A 494 12.61 0.94 -6.60
N TRP A 495 12.37 0.85 -7.90
CA TRP A 495 11.05 0.57 -8.43
C TRP A 495 10.52 -0.78 -7.93
N MET A 496 11.29 -1.85 -8.03
CA MET A 496 10.90 -3.18 -7.52
C MET A 496 10.63 -3.15 -6.01
N ALA A 497 11.49 -2.49 -5.22
CA ALA A 497 11.28 -2.41 -3.78
C ALA A 497 9.97 -1.68 -3.42
N ARG A 498 9.61 -0.65 -4.20
CA ARG A 498 8.35 0.07 -4.06
C ARG A 498 7.13 -0.77 -4.45
N GLN A 499 7.26 -1.59 -5.48
CA GLN A 499 6.16 -2.44 -5.92
C GLN A 499 5.87 -3.56 -4.92
N TYR A 500 6.91 -4.20 -4.36
CA TYR A 500 6.73 -5.47 -3.65
C TYR A 500 6.92 -5.42 -2.14
N PHE A 501 7.56 -4.38 -1.62
CA PHE A 501 7.89 -4.30 -0.19
C PHE A 501 7.30 -3.06 0.50
N ALA A 502 6.47 -2.28 -0.21
CA ALA A 502 5.86 -1.05 0.29
C ALA A 502 4.46 -1.21 0.90
N GLY A 503 3.82 -2.38 0.77
CA GLY A 503 2.40 -2.59 1.07
C GLY A 503 2.00 -2.17 2.49
N SER A 504 2.64 -2.76 3.51
CA SER A 504 2.40 -2.44 4.93
C SER A 504 3.42 -1.48 5.54
N ALA A 505 4.39 -0.98 4.76
CA ALA A 505 5.48 -0.15 5.27
C ALA A 505 5.98 0.82 4.20
N TYR A 506 5.84 2.12 4.43
CA TYR A 506 6.37 3.15 3.54
C TYR A 506 7.79 3.60 3.95
N PRO A 507 8.75 3.73 3.00
CA PRO A 507 8.62 3.49 1.57
C PRO A 507 8.71 2.01 1.18
N TRP A 508 9.28 1.19 2.06
CA TRP A 508 9.33 -0.27 2.02
C TRP A 508 9.71 -0.79 3.41
N ASP A 509 9.51 -2.08 3.67
CA ASP A 509 10.00 -2.76 4.87
C ASP A 509 11.48 -3.20 4.76
N ARG A 510 11.97 -4.00 5.72
CA ARG A 510 13.38 -4.46 5.71
C ARG A 510 13.74 -5.30 4.49
N ARG A 511 12.78 -6.00 3.88
CA ARG A 511 13.03 -6.75 2.65
C ARG A 511 13.41 -5.80 1.53
N GLY A 512 12.71 -4.67 1.42
CA GLY A 512 13.05 -3.61 0.46
C GLY A 512 14.47 -3.07 0.65
N GLU A 513 14.88 -2.78 1.89
CA GLU A 513 16.24 -2.30 2.14
C GLU A 513 17.32 -3.32 1.73
N VAL A 514 17.10 -4.59 2.05
CA VAL A 514 18.01 -5.69 1.68
C VAL A 514 18.05 -5.85 0.16
N TYR A 515 16.90 -5.75 -0.50
CA TYR A 515 16.78 -5.82 -1.95
C TYR A 515 17.55 -4.69 -2.64
N LEU A 516 17.45 -3.45 -2.16
CA LEU A 516 18.23 -2.34 -2.70
C LEU A 516 19.74 -2.61 -2.60
N ARG A 517 20.18 -3.21 -1.49
CA ARG A 517 21.59 -3.45 -1.22
C ARG A 517 22.16 -4.61 -2.04
N TYR A 518 21.46 -5.74 -2.09
CA TYR A 518 22.00 -6.98 -2.66
C TYR A 518 21.32 -7.43 -3.96
N GLY A 519 20.15 -6.89 -4.28
CA GLY A 519 19.37 -7.25 -5.46
C GLY A 519 18.56 -8.53 -5.25
N GLU A 520 18.36 -9.27 -6.33
CA GLU A 520 17.68 -10.57 -6.31
C GLU A 520 18.56 -11.64 -5.62
N PRO A 521 18.06 -12.33 -4.59
CA PRO A 521 18.72 -13.51 -4.01
C PRO A 521 18.57 -14.74 -4.89
N ASP A 522 19.50 -15.66 -4.75
CA ASP A 522 19.55 -16.93 -5.49
C ASP A 522 18.46 -17.93 -5.05
N TYR A 523 17.92 -17.77 -3.84
CA TYR A 523 16.80 -18.57 -3.34
C TYR A 523 15.99 -17.80 -2.30
N ARG A 524 14.67 -17.99 -2.33
CA ARG A 524 13.73 -17.42 -1.36
C ARG A 524 12.74 -18.48 -0.89
N SER A 525 12.36 -18.44 0.38
CA SER A 525 11.29 -19.26 0.94
C SER A 525 10.50 -18.48 1.99
N ARG A 526 9.24 -18.85 2.22
CA ARG A 526 8.37 -18.19 3.21
C ARG A 526 7.38 -19.16 3.86
N SER A 527 6.71 -18.72 4.93
CA SER A 527 5.65 -19.50 5.58
C SER A 527 4.58 -19.93 4.59
N GLY A 528 4.20 -21.21 4.64
CA GLY A 528 3.20 -21.79 3.75
C GLY A 528 3.64 -21.96 2.29
N ARG A 529 4.83 -21.49 1.91
CA ARG A 529 5.39 -21.61 0.56
C ARG A 529 6.91 -21.69 0.59
N ALA A 530 7.43 -22.90 0.78
CA ALA A 530 8.85 -23.21 0.65
C ALA A 530 9.07 -24.08 -0.60
N PRO A 531 9.81 -23.60 -1.62
CA PRO A 531 10.11 -24.41 -2.79
C PRO A 531 10.80 -25.72 -2.37
N GLY A 532 10.29 -26.86 -2.83
CA GLY A 532 10.89 -28.16 -2.51
C GLY A 532 12.22 -28.41 -3.22
N VAL A 533 12.52 -27.64 -4.26
CA VAL A 533 13.74 -27.77 -5.07
C VAL A 533 14.66 -26.59 -4.77
N MET A 534 15.88 -26.89 -4.31
CA MET A 534 16.96 -25.92 -4.12
C MET A 534 18.14 -26.28 -5.03
N SER A 535 18.90 -25.28 -5.48
CA SER A 535 20.16 -25.54 -6.15
C SER A 535 21.18 -26.13 -5.16
N VAL A 536 22.16 -26.88 -5.67
CA VAL A 536 23.24 -27.44 -4.84
C VAL A 536 24.01 -26.34 -4.09
N ALA A 537 24.19 -25.18 -4.73
CA ALA A 537 24.88 -24.05 -4.12
C ALA A 537 24.08 -23.44 -2.96
N VAL A 538 22.77 -23.29 -3.10
CA VAL A 538 21.87 -22.83 -2.03
C VAL A 538 21.85 -23.83 -0.87
N GLN A 539 21.75 -25.12 -1.19
CA GLN A 539 21.77 -26.17 -0.17
C GLN A 539 23.06 -26.13 0.64
N ARG A 540 24.21 -25.96 -0.02
CA ARG A 540 25.51 -25.84 0.65
C ARG A 540 25.54 -24.68 1.65
N VAL A 541 25.08 -23.49 1.24
CA VAL A 541 25.03 -22.31 2.14
C VAL A 541 24.16 -22.61 3.36
N LYS A 542 22.99 -23.21 3.16
CA LYS A 542 22.08 -23.57 4.26
C LYS A 542 22.67 -24.62 5.19
N ASP A 543 23.31 -25.66 4.65
CA ASP A 543 23.96 -26.71 5.44
C ASP A 543 25.13 -26.17 6.27
N GLU A 544 25.95 -25.29 5.70
CA GLU A 544 27.05 -24.62 6.39
C GLU A 544 26.56 -23.70 7.51
N LEU A 545 25.52 -22.89 7.26
CA LEU A 545 24.90 -22.04 8.28
C LEU A 545 24.24 -22.88 9.39
N TYR A 546 23.57 -23.95 9.02
CA TYR A 546 22.92 -24.83 9.98
C TYR A 546 23.95 -25.50 10.89
N ALA A 547 25.08 -25.98 10.35
CA ALA A 547 26.16 -26.56 11.15
C ALA A 547 26.83 -25.56 12.12
N GLN A 548 26.78 -24.26 11.82
CA GLN A 548 27.26 -23.21 12.72
C GLN A 548 26.27 -22.94 13.87
N LEU A 549 24.97 -23.04 13.61
CA LEU A 549 23.93 -22.69 14.58
C LEU A 549 23.47 -23.88 15.43
N TYR A 550 23.57 -25.10 14.90
CA TYR A 550 23.01 -26.32 15.50
C TYR A 550 24.03 -27.44 15.64
N THR A 551 23.90 -28.23 16.71
CA THR A 551 24.83 -29.33 17.03
C THR A 551 24.41 -30.70 16.46
N ARG A 552 23.18 -30.82 15.98
CA ARG A 552 22.59 -32.06 15.44
C ARG A 552 22.11 -31.84 14.02
N SER A 553 22.24 -32.86 13.17
CA SER A 553 21.76 -32.82 11.78
C SER A 553 20.28 -32.43 11.66
N PRO A 554 19.90 -31.74 10.57
CA PRO A 554 18.51 -31.31 10.36
C PRO A 554 17.57 -32.49 10.16
N ARG A 555 16.34 -32.37 10.67
CA ARG A 555 15.27 -33.38 10.49
C ARG A 555 14.55 -33.18 9.16
N GLY A 556 15.27 -33.32 8.05
CA GLY A 556 14.75 -33.13 6.69
C GLY A 556 15.51 -32.05 5.91
N ALA A 557 15.04 -31.75 4.71
CA ALA A 557 15.67 -30.74 3.85
C ALA A 557 15.39 -29.34 4.40
N LEU A 558 16.39 -28.46 4.37
CA LEU A 558 16.31 -27.07 4.84
C LEU A 558 15.61 -26.17 3.81
N VAL A 559 14.36 -26.48 3.46
CA VAL A 559 13.61 -25.71 2.45
C VAL A 559 13.18 -24.32 2.96
N GLY A 560 13.02 -24.16 4.27
CA GLY A 560 12.62 -22.91 4.90
C GLY A 560 13.80 -22.12 5.46
N THR A 561 13.53 -21.31 6.48
CA THR A 561 14.57 -20.55 7.19
C THR A 561 15.49 -21.45 8.02
N VAL A 562 16.80 -21.29 7.87
CA VAL A 562 17.82 -21.90 8.75
C VAL A 562 17.96 -21.08 10.03
N PHE A 563 17.79 -19.75 9.95
CA PHE A 563 17.73 -18.94 11.15
C PHE A 563 16.47 -19.30 11.95
N PRO A 564 16.58 -19.50 13.28
CA PRO A 564 15.45 -19.96 14.07
C PRO A 564 14.37 -18.88 14.19
N VAL A 565 13.11 -19.27 13.96
CA VAL A 565 11.92 -18.40 14.10
C VAL A 565 10.95 -18.99 15.14
N ARG A 566 10.03 -18.16 15.66
CA ARG A 566 9.09 -18.59 16.70
C ARG A 566 8.20 -19.72 16.21
N SER A 567 8.06 -20.76 17.04
CA SER A 567 7.42 -22.03 16.71
C SER A 567 6.52 -22.54 17.84
N SER A 568 5.38 -23.14 17.48
CA SER A 568 4.35 -23.63 18.40
C SER A 568 4.82 -24.82 19.22
N ARG A 569 5.69 -25.65 18.65
CA ARG A 569 6.20 -26.88 19.28
C ARG A 569 7.00 -26.63 20.55
N ALA A 570 7.66 -25.49 20.62
CA ALA A 570 8.44 -25.10 21.78
C ALA A 570 7.57 -24.71 22.99
N MET A 571 6.30 -24.30 22.79
CA MET A 571 5.35 -24.10 23.89
C MET A 571 4.74 -25.43 24.40
N PHE A 572 4.56 -26.42 23.51
CA PHE A 572 4.01 -27.73 23.90
C PHE A 572 5.04 -28.66 24.55
N ALA A 573 6.33 -28.45 24.30
CA ALA A 573 7.40 -29.15 25.01
C ALA A 573 7.35 -28.92 26.53
N ASP A 574 6.93 -27.73 26.99
CA ASP A 574 6.74 -27.44 28.41
C ASP A 574 5.52 -28.15 29.03
N SER A 575 4.48 -28.40 28.24
CA SER A 575 3.24 -29.03 28.73
C SER A 575 3.33 -30.57 28.81
N PHE A 576 4.18 -31.20 27.98
CA PHE A 576 4.37 -32.65 27.93
C PHE A 576 5.60 -33.17 28.68
N ASN A 577 6.33 -32.31 29.40
CA ASN A 577 7.42 -32.70 30.31
C ASN A 577 6.98 -33.56 31.51
N LEU A 578 5.71 -33.97 31.59
CA LEU A 578 5.18 -35.00 32.48
C LEU A 578 5.31 -36.44 31.93
N MET A 579 5.75 -36.65 30.67
CA MET A 579 5.90 -37.99 30.06
C MET A 579 7.23 -38.22 29.31
N GLY A 580 8.37 -37.77 29.86
CA GLY A 580 9.68 -38.41 29.62
C GLY A 580 10.19 -38.53 28.17
N ARG A 581 9.67 -37.77 27.19
CA ARG A 581 10.26 -37.65 25.86
C ARG A 581 11.09 -36.38 25.78
N ASN A 582 12.39 -36.52 26.00
CA ASN A 582 13.37 -35.44 25.87
C ASN A 582 13.50 -34.98 24.40
N ASP A 583 12.69 -34.02 23.98
CA ASP A 583 12.90 -33.26 22.74
C ASP A 583 13.99 -32.21 22.96
N ALA A 584 15.24 -32.68 22.97
CA ALA A 584 16.43 -31.95 23.39
C ALA A 584 16.91 -30.83 22.43
N ASP A 585 16.11 -30.41 21.45
CA ASP A 585 16.42 -29.25 20.60
C ASP A 585 15.94 -27.93 21.26
N SER A 586 15.09 -28.01 22.30
CA SER A 586 14.70 -26.87 23.15
C SER A 586 15.80 -26.40 24.11
N HIS A 587 16.80 -27.26 24.38
CA HIS A 587 17.79 -26.99 25.43
C HIS A 587 18.96 -26.10 24.99
N THR A 588 19.15 -25.84 23.68
CA THR A 588 20.24 -24.99 23.18
C THR A 588 19.83 -23.53 22.95
N MET A 589 18.57 -23.22 22.62
CA MET A 589 18.18 -21.92 22.04
C MET A 589 17.19 -21.07 22.88
N GLY A 590 16.69 -21.58 24.01
CA GLY A 590 15.67 -20.89 24.80
C GLY A 590 14.27 -21.07 24.20
N ASP A 591 13.28 -21.04 25.09
CA ASP A 591 11.89 -21.41 24.83
C ASP A 591 11.30 -20.68 23.60
N GLY A 592 11.00 -21.41 22.53
CA GLY A 592 10.12 -20.88 21.47
C GLY A 592 10.61 -20.94 20.03
N TYR A 593 11.89 -21.22 19.73
CA TYR A 593 12.49 -20.90 18.42
C TYR A 593 13.12 -22.10 17.71
N LEU A 594 12.78 -22.34 16.43
CA LEU A 594 13.27 -23.46 15.62
C LEU A 594 13.47 -23.08 14.14
N PRO A 595 14.38 -23.74 13.42
CA PRO A 595 14.48 -23.62 11.96
C PRO A 595 13.29 -24.31 11.28
N VAL A 596 13.07 -24.01 9.99
CA VAL A 596 11.98 -24.58 9.19
C VAL A 596 12.52 -25.56 8.16
N THR A 597 11.99 -26.79 8.18
CA THR A 597 12.42 -27.91 7.33
C THR A 597 11.27 -28.46 6.49
N SER A 598 11.57 -29.29 5.50
CA SER A 598 10.60 -29.86 4.56
C SER A 598 9.55 -30.75 5.22
N GLY A 599 9.85 -31.29 6.41
CA GLY A 599 8.92 -32.13 7.16
C GLY A 599 8.05 -31.36 8.15
N GLU A 600 8.42 -30.13 8.52
CA GLU A 600 7.85 -29.44 9.68
C GLU A 600 7.98 -27.90 9.57
N ASP A 601 6.90 -27.22 9.17
CA ASP A 601 6.71 -25.77 9.38
C ASP A 601 5.72 -25.56 10.54
N ASN A 602 6.26 -25.37 11.74
CA ASN A 602 5.49 -25.12 12.97
C ASN A 602 5.56 -23.64 13.39
N SER A 603 5.88 -22.74 12.46
CA SER A 603 6.06 -21.32 12.77
C SER A 603 4.76 -20.69 13.30
N LEU A 604 4.90 -19.82 14.30
CA LEU A 604 3.80 -19.04 14.89
C LEU A 604 3.63 -17.67 14.23
N VAL A 605 4.65 -17.23 13.49
CA VAL A 605 4.71 -15.93 12.84
C VAL A 605 5.02 -16.13 11.36
N PRO A 606 4.42 -15.33 10.46
CA PRO A 606 4.86 -15.29 9.08
C PRO A 606 6.35 -14.97 9.00
N TRP A 607 7.08 -15.70 8.17
CA TRP A 607 8.52 -15.56 7.94
C TRP A 607 8.83 -15.63 6.46
N GLU A 608 9.95 -15.02 6.09
CA GLU A 608 10.53 -15.05 4.75
C GLU A 608 12.06 -15.12 4.87
N SER A 609 12.71 -15.96 4.06
CA SER A 609 14.16 -16.21 4.09
C SER A 609 14.74 -16.09 2.69
N TRP A 610 15.83 -15.33 2.57
CA TRP A 610 16.55 -15.04 1.33
C TRP A 610 17.98 -15.54 1.43
N VAL A 611 18.42 -16.32 0.44
CA VAL A 611 19.77 -16.87 0.35
C VAL A 611 20.51 -16.24 -0.82
N TYR A 612 21.70 -15.72 -0.53
CA TYR A 612 22.65 -15.21 -1.51
C TYR A 612 23.89 -16.09 -1.49
N VAL A 613 24.18 -16.76 -2.59
CA VAL A 613 25.31 -17.70 -2.73
C VAL A 613 26.63 -16.97 -2.87
N THR A 614 26.63 -15.81 -3.55
CA THR A 614 27.87 -15.08 -3.89
C THR A 614 28.19 -13.96 -2.90
N VAL A 615 27.22 -13.50 -2.11
CA VAL A 615 27.40 -12.41 -1.15
C VAL A 615 27.98 -12.97 0.15
N GLY A 616 29.11 -12.42 0.60
CA GLY A 616 29.72 -12.77 1.89
C GLY A 616 30.20 -14.22 2.03
N GLY A 617 30.39 -14.94 0.92
CA GLY A 617 30.73 -16.37 0.93
C GLY A 617 29.54 -17.31 1.11
N GLY A 618 28.31 -16.79 1.02
CA GLY A 618 27.08 -17.53 1.30
C GLY A 618 26.39 -16.94 2.52
N MET A 619 25.23 -16.32 2.33
CA MET A 619 24.47 -15.64 3.38
C MET A 619 23.00 -16.00 3.29
N GLU A 620 22.35 -16.16 4.45
CA GLU A 620 20.91 -16.19 4.57
C GLU A 620 20.43 -15.01 5.42
N ILE A 621 19.40 -14.31 4.95
CA ILE A 621 18.72 -13.24 5.70
C ILE A 621 17.28 -13.69 5.94
N THR A 622 16.86 -13.65 7.20
CA THR A 622 15.50 -14.03 7.60
C THR A 622 14.74 -12.84 8.13
N PHE A 623 13.49 -12.74 7.70
CA PHE A 623 12.54 -11.72 8.09
C PHE A 623 11.32 -12.36 8.75
N THR A 624 10.74 -11.70 9.74
CA THR A 624 9.49 -12.12 10.38
C THR A 624 8.52 -10.94 10.52
N ASP A 625 7.22 -11.25 10.46
CA ASP A 625 6.14 -10.35 10.84
C ASP A 625 5.59 -10.79 12.21
N GLU A 626 6.29 -10.37 13.26
CA GLU A 626 5.96 -10.75 14.65
C GLU A 626 4.57 -10.29 15.11
N MET A 627 3.99 -9.31 14.41
CA MET A 627 2.73 -8.66 14.78
C MET A 627 1.56 -9.06 13.88
N GLY A 628 1.78 -9.85 12.82
CA GLY A 628 0.74 -10.20 11.84
C GLY A 628 0.20 -8.99 11.07
N SER A 629 1.04 -7.95 10.91
CA SER A 629 0.68 -6.65 10.31
C SER A 629 0.99 -6.55 8.81
N GLY A 630 1.68 -7.55 8.26
CA GLY A 630 2.30 -7.53 6.93
C GLY A 630 3.63 -6.75 6.87
N HIS A 631 4.07 -6.13 7.96
CA HIS A 631 5.35 -5.42 8.04
C HIS A 631 6.47 -6.37 8.48
N PHE A 632 7.33 -6.78 7.53
CA PHE A 632 8.44 -7.69 7.82
C PHE A 632 9.69 -6.93 8.31
N ASN A 633 10.21 -7.37 9.45
CA ASN A 633 11.48 -6.88 9.99
C ASN A 633 12.50 -8.03 10.04
N PHE A 634 13.77 -7.75 10.34
CA PHE A 634 14.75 -8.82 10.58
C PHE A 634 14.25 -9.72 11.71
N ALA A 635 14.42 -11.03 11.52
CA ALA A 635 14.04 -12.02 12.53
C ALA A 635 14.78 -11.70 13.85
N PRO A 636 14.07 -11.70 15.00
CA PRO A 636 14.68 -11.34 16.28
C PRO A 636 15.70 -12.39 16.70
N ILE A 637 16.80 -11.94 17.30
CA ILE A 637 17.83 -12.83 17.85
C ILE A 637 17.29 -13.48 19.14
N PRO A 638 17.28 -14.82 19.25
CA PRO A 638 16.86 -15.51 20.48
C PRO A 638 17.71 -15.10 21.70
N LEU A 639 17.10 -15.06 22.88
CA LEU A 639 17.75 -14.62 24.13
C LEU A 639 18.93 -15.51 24.58
N ARG A 640 18.92 -16.79 24.19
CA ARG A 640 20.10 -17.66 24.27
C ARG A 640 20.71 -17.74 22.88
N GLN A 641 21.90 -17.16 22.72
CA GLN A 641 22.56 -17.12 21.44
C GLN A 641 23.04 -18.52 21.03
N PRO A 642 22.87 -18.90 19.75
CA PRO A 642 23.54 -20.06 19.17
C PRO A 642 25.06 -19.96 19.40
N ILE A 643 25.72 -21.11 19.58
CA ILE A 643 27.17 -21.20 19.70
C ILE A 643 27.79 -20.77 18.35
N GLY A 644 28.18 -19.50 18.19
CA GLY A 644 28.87 -19.03 16.98
C GLY A 644 28.43 -17.67 16.41
N MET A 645 27.36 -17.04 16.91
CA MET A 645 27.05 -15.66 16.54
C MET A 645 28.10 -14.69 17.13
N ARG A 646 28.87 -14.03 16.27
CA ARG A 646 29.74 -12.89 16.62
C ARG A 646 29.15 -11.59 16.08
#